data_AF-A0A5C4PHR9-F1
#
_entry.id   AF-A0A5C4PHR9-F1
#
_cell.length_a   1.000
_cell.length_b   1.000
_cell.length_c   1.000
_cell.angle_alpha   90.00
_cell.angle_beta   90.00
_cell.angle_gamma   90.00
#
_symmetry.space_group_name_H-M   'P 1'
#
loop_
_entity.id
_entity.type
_entity.pdbx_description
1 polymer ?
#
loop_
_entity_poly.entity_id
_entity_poly.type
_entity_poly.pdbx_seq_one_letter_code
_entity_poly.pdbx_strand_id
1 'polypeptide(L)'
;MPSPAGFTFALPASLTGNAQVDSLIYGTYWMDTNGTFSTALTYSFMTTDSYFASSYSNVNEYTSGYVLSSAQQSAIVSALGKWSSVADIKFTQVSESSTNVGDLRFGGYGDMDDGTAAWGYFPGLSASAGDVWIGPATSDPSPVQGSYDYLTFVHEIGHALGLKHPFTPGPSNPTVLAAQYDDVRYTVMSYHNSYSYEPTTPMLLDIAAIQSLYGANTLWQTGNNTYSWAVDQSVFETIWDAGGNDTIDASNQLSAVRINLNEGQFSKIGQAFLNTDTNTAFNEGLAIAYGAKIENAVGSANDDTLIGNALGNVLNGLAGKDTLIGGAGNDTYVVDNVGDVISEDSTLAGEIDSVRSSVSWGLGANLENLTLIGNDNINGLGNALANVLTGNAGNNVLVGGAGADTLIGGAGNDTYVVDNVGDVISEDSTLAGEIDMVRSSVSWGLGANLENLTLIGNDNINGLGNALDNVLTGNAGNNVLVGGAGADTLIGGTGNDTYVVDNIGDTVTELADEGHDLVRTSVSYTLSANVEDGQLVGLSAINITGNALDNRLTGNVEANLLDGGLGADTLIGGTGNDTYVVDNVGDVISEDSTLAGEIDSVRSSVSWGLGANLENLTLIGNDNINGLGNALDNVLTGNAGNNVLVGGAGADTLIGGTGNDTYVVDNIGDVISEESTLAGEIDIVRSSVSWGLGANLENLTLIGNDNINGLGNALDNVLTGNAGNNVLVGGAGADTLIGGTGNDTYVVDNIGDTVTELADEGHDLVRTSVSYTLSANVEDGQLVGLSAINLTGNALDNSLIGNGAANVLNGLDGADILDGGADNDQLDGGAGNDVLIGGIGTDTLTGGTGADSFMFGALNELGIGNARDIILDFSQLQGDKLDLSKLDANILAAGINQFSFIDSADFSGAGQLRFVDHVLSGNIDGNLGADFEIQLVGVNTFSASDLVA
;
A
#
# COMPACT_ATOMS: atom_id res chain seq x y z
N MET A 1 86.55 -15.57 -30.92
CA MET A 1 87.93 -16.00 -30.65
C MET A 1 87.89 -16.88 -29.40
N PRO A 2 88.68 -17.99 -29.31
CA PRO A 2 90.12 -17.79 -29.11
C PRO A 2 91.07 -18.84 -29.68
N SER A 3 92.04 -18.35 -30.44
CA SER A 3 93.45 -18.36 -30.06
C SER A 3 94.15 -17.39 -31.02
N PRO A 4 95.45 -17.13 -30.90
CA PRO A 4 96.22 -16.40 -31.93
C PRO A 4 96.22 -17.10 -33.31
N ALA A 5 95.50 -18.23 -33.46
CA ALA A 5 95.32 -19.04 -34.64
C ALA A 5 93.83 -19.40 -34.99
N GLY A 6 92.80 -18.77 -34.39
CA GLY A 6 91.38 -19.07 -34.68
C GLY A 6 90.42 -17.89 -34.50
N PHE A 7 89.19 -17.99 -35.01
CA PHE A 7 88.15 -16.94 -34.99
C PHE A 7 86.80 -17.48 -34.49
N THR A 8 85.90 -16.61 -34.01
CA THR A 8 84.48 -16.97 -33.85
C THR A 8 83.76 -16.60 -35.12
N PHE A 9 82.90 -17.49 -35.60
CA PHE A 9 82.22 -17.25 -36.85
C PHE A 9 81.31 -16.03 -36.72
N ALA A 10 81.44 -15.11 -37.67
CA ALA A 10 80.49 -14.03 -37.87
C ALA A 10 79.65 -14.34 -39.11
N LEU A 11 78.38 -13.96 -39.08
CA LEU A 11 77.43 -14.08 -40.19
C LEU A 11 77.11 -12.69 -40.75
N PRO A 12 76.77 -12.58 -42.04
CA PRO A 12 76.23 -11.34 -42.58
C PRO A 12 74.88 -11.02 -41.94
N ALA A 13 74.71 -9.80 -41.45
CA ALA A 13 73.44 -9.31 -40.93
C ALA A 13 72.49 -8.95 -42.08
N SER A 14 71.20 -9.27 -41.93
CA SER A 14 70.15 -8.80 -42.83
C SER A 14 69.57 -7.49 -42.32
N LEU A 15 69.22 -6.57 -43.22
CA LEU A 15 68.52 -5.35 -42.87
C LEU A 15 67.03 -5.66 -42.63
N THR A 16 66.45 -5.00 -41.63
CA THR A 16 65.06 -5.20 -41.17
C THR A 16 64.03 -4.49 -42.05
N GLY A 17 64.47 -3.48 -42.82
CA GLY A 17 63.59 -2.59 -43.58
C GLY A 17 63.11 -1.38 -42.77
N ASN A 18 63.42 -1.31 -41.47
CA ASN A 18 63.21 -0.12 -40.65
C ASN A 18 64.48 0.74 -40.65
N ALA A 19 64.42 1.94 -41.23
CA ALA A 19 65.58 2.82 -41.38
C ALA A 19 66.23 3.23 -40.04
N GLN A 20 65.48 3.34 -38.94
CA GLN A 20 66.03 3.69 -37.63
C GLN A 20 66.89 2.55 -37.08
N VAL A 21 66.37 1.32 -37.11
CA VAL A 21 67.08 0.12 -36.68
C VAL A 21 68.27 -0.17 -37.61
N ASP A 22 68.02 -0.16 -38.92
CA ASP A 22 69.02 -0.45 -39.94
C ASP A 22 70.17 0.56 -39.89
N SER A 23 69.94 1.82 -39.50
CA SER A 23 71.02 2.81 -39.41
C SER A 23 72.14 2.45 -38.42
N LEU A 24 71.86 1.54 -37.47
CA LEU A 24 72.82 1.08 -36.48
C LEU A 24 73.47 -0.25 -36.85
N ILE A 25 73.00 -0.98 -37.87
CA ILE A 25 73.58 -2.29 -38.22
C ILE A 25 74.87 -2.10 -39.04
N TYR A 26 76.00 -2.65 -38.59
CA TYR A 26 77.25 -2.58 -39.37
C TYR A 26 77.20 -3.44 -40.64
N GLY A 27 76.79 -4.72 -40.49
CA GLY A 27 76.68 -5.68 -41.60
C GLY A 27 77.11 -7.11 -41.24
N THR A 28 77.69 -7.33 -40.07
CA THR A 28 78.05 -8.65 -39.54
C THR A 28 77.73 -8.75 -38.05
N TYR A 29 77.43 -9.96 -37.59
CA TYR A 29 77.13 -10.28 -36.18
C TYR A 29 77.69 -11.67 -35.82
N TRP A 30 77.83 -12.00 -34.54
CA TRP A 30 78.38 -13.30 -34.11
C TRP A 30 77.38 -14.45 -34.34
N MET A 31 77.89 -15.62 -34.73
CA MET A 31 77.08 -16.80 -35.04
C MET A 31 76.49 -17.46 -33.77
N ASP A 32 75.25 -17.96 -33.90
CA ASP A 32 74.55 -18.77 -32.90
C ASP A 32 75.31 -20.07 -32.58
N THR A 33 75.34 -20.41 -31.29
CA THR A 33 75.82 -21.70 -30.78
C THR A 33 74.66 -22.46 -30.14
N ASN A 34 74.03 -23.39 -30.87
CA ASN A 34 72.92 -24.25 -30.40
C ASN A 34 72.94 -24.53 -28.87
N GLY A 35 72.17 -23.75 -28.11
CA GLY A 35 72.18 -23.69 -26.64
C GLY A 35 70.93 -23.01 -26.06
N THR A 36 70.87 -22.81 -24.74
CA THR A 36 69.71 -22.15 -24.07
C THR A 36 69.60 -20.66 -24.36
N PHE A 37 70.74 -20.00 -24.56
CA PHE A 37 70.82 -18.72 -25.25
C PHE A 37 71.29 -19.02 -26.67
N SER A 38 70.71 -18.37 -27.69
CA SER A 38 71.14 -18.56 -29.08
C SER A 38 72.60 -18.15 -29.27
N THR A 39 73.08 -17.11 -28.58
CA THR A 39 74.45 -16.62 -28.75
C THR A 39 75.26 -16.68 -27.45
N ALA A 40 76.20 -17.63 -27.34
CA ALA A 40 77.12 -17.70 -26.19
C ALA A 40 78.49 -17.10 -26.56
N LEU A 41 78.82 -15.94 -25.97
CA LEU A 41 80.09 -15.25 -26.16
C LEU A 41 80.94 -15.33 -24.90
N THR A 42 82.24 -15.49 -25.08
CA THR A 42 83.23 -15.39 -24.02
C THR A 42 83.86 -14.01 -24.00
N TYR A 43 84.34 -13.55 -22.84
CA TYR A 43 85.12 -12.31 -22.76
C TYR A 43 86.35 -12.47 -21.87
N SER A 44 87.38 -11.68 -22.13
CA SER A 44 88.58 -11.65 -21.30
C SER A 44 89.18 -10.24 -21.18
N PHE A 45 89.96 -10.03 -20.12
CA PHE A 45 90.71 -8.80 -19.90
C PHE A 45 92.19 -9.05 -20.16
N MET A 46 92.82 -8.13 -20.88
CA MET A 46 94.25 -8.15 -21.12
C MET A 46 95.02 -8.14 -19.79
N THR A 47 96.04 -8.98 -19.71
CA THR A 47 97.05 -9.07 -18.66
C THR A 47 98.42 -8.71 -19.23
N THR A 48 99.45 -8.65 -18.40
CA THR A 48 100.83 -8.44 -18.87
C THR A 48 101.37 -9.59 -19.72
N ASP A 49 100.79 -10.80 -19.60
CA ASP A 49 101.24 -12.02 -20.29
C ASP A 49 100.32 -12.39 -21.48
N SER A 50 99.45 -11.47 -21.88
CA SER A 50 98.52 -11.61 -22.99
C SER A 50 99.21 -11.85 -24.32
N TYR A 51 98.75 -12.86 -25.07
CA TYR A 51 99.27 -13.17 -26.40
C TYR A 51 98.38 -12.59 -27.51
N PHE A 52 98.98 -12.06 -28.58
CA PHE A 52 98.30 -11.53 -29.77
C PHE A 52 98.86 -12.14 -31.05
N ALA A 53 98.05 -12.19 -32.11
CA ALA A 53 98.49 -12.69 -33.42
C ALA A 53 99.56 -11.76 -34.04
N SER A 54 100.48 -12.31 -34.83
CA SER A 54 101.55 -11.51 -35.47
C SER A 54 101.03 -10.55 -36.55
N SER A 55 99.84 -10.80 -37.09
CA SER A 55 99.10 -9.93 -38.00
C SER A 55 97.76 -9.57 -37.36
N TYR A 56 97.82 -8.90 -36.19
CA TYR A 56 96.65 -8.56 -35.38
C TYR A 56 95.83 -7.42 -35.97
N SER A 57 96.46 -6.25 -36.17
CA SER A 57 95.87 -5.06 -36.78
C SER A 57 96.95 -4.26 -37.53
N ASN A 58 96.58 -3.14 -38.16
CA ASN A 58 97.54 -2.26 -38.83
C ASN A 58 98.44 -1.50 -37.85
N VAL A 59 98.02 -1.34 -36.60
CA VAL A 59 98.73 -0.56 -35.57
C VAL A 59 99.25 -1.43 -34.42
N ASN A 60 98.78 -2.68 -34.30
CA ASN A 60 99.16 -3.64 -33.28
C ASN A 60 99.08 -3.06 -31.86
N GLU A 61 97.88 -2.62 -31.46
CA GLU A 61 97.58 -1.90 -30.21
C GLU A 61 98.25 -2.49 -28.97
N TYR A 62 98.35 -3.83 -28.92
CA TYR A 62 99.02 -4.55 -27.84
C TYR A 62 100.49 -4.16 -27.61
N THR A 63 101.19 -3.54 -28.57
CA THR A 63 102.58 -3.08 -28.37
C THR A 63 102.70 -1.88 -27.43
N SER A 64 101.62 -1.10 -27.32
CA SER A 64 101.48 0.01 -26.35
C SER A 64 100.25 -0.21 -25.47
N GLY A 65 99.90 -1.49 -25.24
CA GLY A 65 98.74 -1.87 -24.45
C GLY A 65 99.01 -1.77 -22.94
N TYR A 66 97.97 -1.48 -22.16
CA TYR A 66 97.99 -1.51 -20.70
C TYR A 66 96.82 -2.31 -20.12
N VAL A 67 97.01 -2.82 -18.90
CA VAL A 67 95.99 -3.57 -18.17
C VAL A 67 94.99 -2.61 -17.56
N LEU A 68 93.70 -2.83 -17.82
CA LEU A 68 92.62 -2.04 -17.25
C LEU A 68 92.55 -2.23 -15.73
N SER A 69 92.21 -1.17 -15.00
CA SER A 69 92.03 -1.23 -13.55
C SER A 69 90.87 -2.15 -13.18
N SER A 70 90.87 -2.70 -11.95
CA SER A 70 89.78 -3.58 -11.49
C SER A 70 88.40 -2.88 -11.53
N ALA A 71 88.34 -1.58 -11.28
CA ALA A 71 87.10 -0.80 -11.36
C ALA A 71 86.58 -0.70 -12.80
N GLN A 72 87.45 -0.40 -13.76
CA GLN A 72 87.10 -0.41 -15.19
C GLN A 72 86.65 -1.80 -15.65
N GLN A 73 87.33 -2.87 -15.21
CA GLN A 73 86.90 -4.24 -15.52
C GLN A 73 85.50 -4.52 -14.96
N SER A 74 85.21 -4.13 -13.70
CA SER A 74 83.87 -4.29 -13.12
C SER A 74 82.81 -3.47 -13.86
N ALA A 75 83.13 -2.25 -14.29
CA ALA A 75 82.22 -1.41 -15.08
C ALA A 75 81.93 -2.03 -16.46
N ILE A 76 82.94 -2.59 -17.14
CA ILE A 76 82.77 -3.33 -18.40
C ILE A 76 81.91 -4.59 -18.20
N VAL A 77 82.12 -5.36 -17.13
CA VAL A 77 81.26 -6.51 -16.81
C VAL A 77 79.81 -6.07 -16.58
N SER A 78 79.60 -4.93 -15.90
CA SER A 78 78.28 -4.35 -15.75
C SER A 78 77.66 -3.96 -17.10
N ALA A 79 78.41 -3.32 -18.00
CA ALA A 79 77.96 -2.92 -19.34
C ALA A 79 77.63 -4.14 -20.22
N LEU A 80 78.44 -5.21 -20.18
CA LEU A 80 78.12 -6.50 -20.81
C LEU A 80 76.80 -7.07 -20.27
N GLY A 81 76.59 -6.94 -18.95
CA GLY A 81 75.33 -7.27 -18.29
C GLY A 81 74.13 -6.55 -18.91
N LYS A 82 74.26 -5.24 -19.17
CA LYS A 82 73.19 -4.43 -19.79
C LYS A 82 72.88 -4.83 -21.24
N TRP A 83 73.87 -5.29 -22.00
CA TRP A 83 73.62 -5.85 -23.34
C TRP A 83 72.96 -7.23 -23.25
N SER A 84 73.41 -8.09 -22.33
CA SER A 84 72.80 -9.40 -22.13
C SER A 84 71.41 -9.35 -21.51
N SER A 85 71.02 -8.27 -20.83
CA SER A 85 69.65 -8.14 -20.32
C SER A 85 68.64 -7.96 -21.44
N VAL A 86 69.04 -7.33 -22.57
CA VAL A 86 68.12 -6.95 -23.65
C VAL A 86 68.16 -7.91 -24.85
N ALA A 87 69.30 -8.56 -25.10
CA ALA A 87 69.51 -9.46 -26.24
C ALA A 87 69.79 -10.89 -25.78
N ASP A 88 69.44 -11.88 -26.60
CA ASP A 88 69.66 -13.31 -26.34
C ASP A 88 71.15 -13.71 -26.49
N ILE A 89 71.98 -13.04 -25.68
CA ILE A 89 73.43 -13.15 -25.63
C ILE A 89 73.84 -13.49 -24.21
N LYS A 90 74.68 -14.51 -24.05
CA LYS A 90 75.30 -14.85 -22.77
C LYS A 90 76.78 -14.60 -22.80
N PHE A 91 77.25 -13.70 -21.93
CA PHE A 91 78.68 -13.44 -21.73
C PHE A 91 79.27 -14.32 -20.63
N THR A 92 80.38 -15.01 -20.92
CA THR A 92 81.11 -15.83 -19.95
C THR A 92 82.57 -15.42 -19.88
N GLN A 93 83.05 -15.03 -18.69
CA GLN A 93 84.46 -14.65 -18.55
C GLN A 93 85.37 -15.87 -18.72
N VAL A 94 86.46 -15.71 -19.46
CA VAL A 94 87.53 -16.69 -19.58
C VAL A 94 88.89 -16.07 -19.24
N SER A 95 89.80 -16.88 -18.72
CA SER A 95 91.18 -16.43 -18.43
C SER A 95 92.02 -16.40 -19.70
N GLU A 96 92.87 -15.39 -19.82
CA GLU A 96 93.82 -15.29 -20.93
C GLU A 96 94.99 -16.26 -20.78
N SER A 97 95.37 -16.88 -21.89
CA SER A 97 96.55 -17.73 -22.06
C SER A 97 96.98 -17.73 -23.53
N SER A 98 98.11 -18.37 -23.83
CA SER A 98 98.59 -18.52 -25.22
C SER A 98 97.63 -19.31 -26.13
N THR A 99 96.64 -20.01 -25.58
CA THR A 99 95.67 -20.83 -26.33
C THR A 99 94.20 -20.46 -26.07
N ASN A 100 93.91 -19.49 -25.19
CA ASN A 100 92.55 -19.13 -24.78
C ASN A 100 92.45 -17.63 -24.46
N VAL A 101 91.48 -16.93 -25.04
CA VAL A 101 91.13 -15.51 -24.87
C VAL A 101 89.59 -15.39 -25.01
N GLY A 102 89.00 -14.22 -24.77
CA GLY A 102 87.57 -14.01 -25.02
C GLY A 102 87.24 -13.88 -26.51
N ASP A 103 85.96 -14.02 -26.85
CA ASP A 103 85.39 -13.53 -28.10
C ASP A 103 85.44 -12.00 -28.17
N LEU A 104 85.17 -11.36 -27.03
CA LEU A 104 85.39 -9.94 -26.81
C LEU A 104 86.57 -9.78 -25.85
N ARG A 105 87.58 -9.01 -26.26
CA ARG A 105 88.79 -8.81 -25.46
C ARG A 105 88.95 -7.35 -25.11
N PHE A 106 89.20 -7.06 -23.84
CA PHE A 106 89.26 -5.69 -23.34
C PHE A 106 90.67 -5.36 -22.85
N GLY A 107 91.25 -4.29 -23.39
CA GLY A 107 92.57 -3.79 -23.00
C GLY A 107 92.64 -2.27 -23.09
N GLY A 108 93.65 -1.66 -22.47
CA GLY A 108 93.95 -0.25 -22.64
C GLY A 108 94.97 -0.04 -23.77
N TYR A 109 94.89 1.05 -24.53
CA TYR A 109 95.87 1.41 -25.56
C TYR A 109 96.44 2.81 -25.30
N GLY A 110 97.72 2.89 -24.96
CA GLY A 110 98.36 4.12 -24.48
C GLY A 110 98.65 5.17 -25.56
N ASP A 111 98.67 4.77 -26.83
CA ASP A 111 98.94 5.67 -27.98
C ASP A 111 97.65 6.10 -28.72
N MET A 112 96.49 5.96 -28.07
CA MET A 112 95.20 6.50 -28.57
C MET A 112 95.33 8.02 -28.79
N ASP A 113 94.78 8.54 -29.88
CA ASP A 113 94.84 9.98 -30.17
C ASP A 113 93.96 10.80 -29.22
N ASP A 114 94.35 12.06 -28.97
CA ASP A 114 93.73 12.96 -27.97
C ASP A 114 92.22 13.24 -28.21
N GLY A 115 91.67 12.84 -29.36
CA GLY A 115 90.25 12.99 -29.72
C GLY A 115 89.42 11.70 -29.65
N THR A 116 90.04 10.55 -29.33
CA THR A 116 89.38 9.24 -29.31
C THR A 116 89.43 8.64 -27.91
N ALA A 117 88.26 8.42 -27.31
CA ALA A 117 88.15 7.87 -25.96
C ALA A 117 88.40 6.35 -25.91
N ALA A 118 87.95 5.65 -26.95
CA ALA A 118 88.11 4.21 -27.15
C ALA A 118 87.79 3.85 -28.62
N TRP A 119 88.07 2.60 -29.01
CA TRP A 119 87.48 2.00 -30.20
C TRP A 119 87.23 0.50 -30.02
N GLY A 120 86.24 -0.01 -30.76
CA GLY A 120 85.85 -1.42 -30.80
C GLY A 120 85.88 -1.97 -32.22
N TYR A 121 86.38 -3.19 -32.35
CA TYR A 121 86.38 -3.91 -33.62
C TYR A 121 85.08 -4.69 -33.82
N PHE A 122 84.44 -4.48 -34.97
CA PHE A 122 83.22 -5.21 -35.36
C PHE A 122 83.40 -6.73 -35.42
N PRO A 123 82.30 -7.52 -35.31
CA PRO A 123 82.29 -8.95 -35.57
C PRO A 123 82.84 -9.27 -36.97
N GLY A 124 83.75 -10.25 -37.06
CA GLY A 124 84.40 -10.57 -38.32
C GLY A 124 85.42 -11.71 -38.22
N LEU A 125 86.10 -11.97 -39.33
CA LEU A 125 87.07 -13.07 -39.48
C LEU A 125 88.54 -12.58 -39.33
N SER A 126 88.78 -11.51 -38.56
CA SER A 126 90.13 -10.99 -38.26
C SER A 126 90.55 -11.34 -36.82
N ALA A 127 91.86 -11.26 -36.55
CA ALA A 127 92.40 -11.51 -35.21
C ALA A 127 92.09 -10.38 -34.21
N SER A 128 91.64 -9.22 -34.67
CA SER A 128 91.21 -8.09 -33.83
C SER A 128 89.69 -8.04 -33.64
N ALA A 129 88.90 -8.84 -34.36
CA ALA A 129 87.44 -8.78 -34.31
C ALA A 129 86.91 -9.04 -32.90
N GLY A 130 86.04 -8.15 -32.40
CA GLY A 130 85.50 -8.19 -31.04
C GLY A 130 86.37 -7.54 -29.97
N ASP A 131 87.62 -7.18 -30.27
CA ASP A 131 88.49 -6.52 -29.30
C ASP A 131 88.10 -5.05 -29.13
N VAL A 132 88.16 -4.59 -27.89
CA VAL A 132 87.85 -3.23 -27.46
C VAL A 132 89.06 -2.64 -26.75
N TRP A 133 89.52 -1.49 -27.24
CA TRP A 133 90.68 -0.77 -26.72
C TRP A 133 90.23 0.55 -26.08
N ILE A 134 90.54 0.70 -24.79
CA ILE A 134 90.20 1.89 -24.00
C ILE A 134 91.41 2.83 -23.98
N GLY A 135 91.17 4.12 -24.24
CA GLY A 135 92.22 5.13 -24.31
C GLY A 135 92.58 5.68 -22.93
N PRO A 136 93.73 6.35 -22.80
CA PRO A 136 94.17 6.96 -21.54
C PRO A 136 93.30 8.16 -21.13
N ALA A 137 92.47 8.71 -22.05
CA ALA A 137 91.50 9.74 -21.73
C ALA A 137 90.35 9.21 -20.84
N THR A 138 89.94 7.95 -21.07
CA THR A 138 88.92 7.21 -20.31
C THR A 138 89.56 6.61 -19.04
N SER A 139 89.86 7.50 -18.09
CA SER A 139 90.76 7.24 -16.96
C SER A 139 90.12 7.41 -15.59
N ASP A 140 88.79 7.47 -15.51
CA ASP A 140 88.10 7.49 -14.23
C ASP A 140 88.53 6.27 -13.39
N PRO A 141 89.10 6.47 -12.19
CA PRO A 141 89.52 5.37 -11.33
C PRO A 141 88.34 4.56 -10.78
N SER A 142 87.10 5.05 -10.93
CA SER A 142 85.88 4.35 -10.52
C SER A 142 84.71 4.71 -11.45
N PRO A 143 84.71 4.24 -12.71
CA PRO A 143 83.62 4.51 -13.64
C PRO A 143 82.30 3.98 -13.08
N VAL A 144 81.28 4.84 -13.00
CA VAL A 144 79.94 4.52 -12.48
C VAL A 144 78.89 4.79 -13.56
N GLN A 145 77.74 4.11 -13.45
CA GLN A 145 76.59 4.39 -14.30
C GLN A 145 76.23 5.88 -14.25
N GLY A 146 76.08 6.49 -15.43
CA GLY A 146 75.87 7.92 -15.57
C GLY A 146 77.11 8.73 -15.93
N SER A 147 78.31 8.14 -15.86
CA SER A 147 79.53 8.79 -16.30
C SER A 147 79.83 8.52 -17.79
N TYR A 148 80.58 9.43 -18.41
CA TYR A 148 81.02 9.28 -19.80
C TYR A 148 81.90 8.04 -20.01
N ASP A 149 82.75 7.69 -19.04
CA ASP A 149 83.57 6.47 -19.10
C ASP A 149 82.70 5.21 -19.15
N TYR A 150 81.62 5.17 -18.37
CA TYR A 150 80.69 4.04 -18.40
C TYR A 150 79.93 3.97 -19.74
N LEU A 151 79.43 5.12 -20.24
CA LEU A 151 78.81 5.21 -21.57
C LEU A 151 79.75 4.69 -22.66
N THR A 152 81.03 5.07 -22.60
CA THR A 152 82.07 4.61 -23.55
C THR A 152 82.15 3.08 -23.54
N PHE A 153 82.11 2.43 -22.38
CA PHE A 153 82.11 0.96 -22.33
C PHE A 153 80.86 0.34 -22.97
N VAL A 154 79.67 0.90 -22.71
CA VAL A 154 78.43 0.43 -23.34
C VAL A 154 78.50 0.60 -24.86
N HIS A 155 78.99 1.76 -25.33
CA HIS A 155 79.16 2.10 -26.75
C HIS A 155 80.11 1.15 -27.47
N GLU A 156 81.32 0.94 -26.95
CA GLU A 156 82.31 0.10 -27.62
C GLU A 156 81.93 -1.38 -27.64
N ILE A 157 81.22 -1.86 -26.60
CA ILE A 157 80.61 -3.19 -26.64
C ILE A 157 79.57 -3.27 -27.77
N GLY A 158 78.79 -2.20 -28.01
CA GLY A 158 77.89 -2.11 -29.16
C GLY A 158 78.61 -2.33 -30.49
N HIS A 159 79.77 -1.69 -30.71
CA HIS A 159 80.63 -1.96 -31.86
C HIS A 159 81.10 -3.42 -31.92
N ALA A 160 81.60 -3.96 -30.82
CA ALA A 160 82.07 -5.34 -30.74
C ALA A 160 80.95 -6.39 -30.97
N LEU A 161 79.69 -5.98 -30.83
CA LEU A 161 78.50 -6.79 -31.13
C LEU A 161 77.92 -6.52 -32.53
N GLY A 162 78.41 -5.54 -33.27
CA GLY A 162 78.01 -5.30 -34.67
C GLY A 162 77.15 -4.07 -34.92
N LEU A 163 77.07 -3.15 -33.96
CA LEU A 163 76.40 -1.87 -34.13
C LEU A 163 77.38 -0.79 -34.61
N LYS A 164 77.09 -0.07 -35.69
CA LYS A 164 77.87 1.07 -36.19
C LYS A 164 77.33 2.40 -35.67
N HIS A 165 78.11 3.47 -35.84
CA HIS A 165 77.62 4.83 -35.58
C HIS A 165 76.42 5.18 -36.49
N PRO A 166 75.43 5.92 -35.96
CA PRO A 166 74.22 6.27 -36.69
C PRO A 166 74.46 7.22 -37.88
N PHE A 167 75.51 8.05 -37.83
CA PHE A 167 75.80 9.08 -38.83
C PHE A 167 76.79 8.63 -39.92
N THR A 168 77.49 7.51 -39.74
CA THR A 168 78.53 7.05 -40.67
C THR A 168 77.97 5.97 -41.61
N PRO A 169 77.97 6.19 -42.95
CA PRO A 169 77.59 5.15 -43.89
C PRO A 169 78.64 4.04 -43.93
N GLY A 170 78.21 2.79 -43.81
CA GLY A 170 79.08 1.61 -43.88
C GLY A 170 79.16 1.01 -45.28
N PRO A 171 80.22 0.25 -45.61
CA PRO A 171 80.37 -0.39 -46.92
C PRO A 171 79.31 -1.47 -47.20
N SER A 172 78.84 -2.16 -46.15
CA SER A 172 77.76 -3.17 -46.19
C SER A 172 76.37 -2.57 -45.95
N ASN A 173 76.29 -1.38 -45.38
CA ASN A 173 75.04 -0.71 -45.04
C ASN A 173 75.19 0.82 -45.13
N PRO A 174 74.68 1.47 -46.20
CA PRO A 174 74.80 2.91 -46.38
C PRO A 174 73.78 3.71 -45.56
N THR A 175 72.86 3.06 -44.85
CA THR A 175 71.78 3.71 -44.10
C THR A 175 72.35 4.52 -42.93
N VAL A 176 71.87 5.75 -42.75
CA VAL A 176 72.21 6.63 -41.63
C VAL A 176 70.94 7.10 -40.93
N LEU A 177 71.02 7.40 -39.65
CA LEU A 177 69.90 7.78 -38.81
C LEU A 177 69.44 9.21 -39.15
N ALA A 178 68.14 9.47 -39.09
CA ALA A 178 67.64 10.83 -39.25
C ALA A 178 68.14 11.71 -38.09
N ALA A 179 68.59 12.93 -38.39
CA ALA A 179 69.29 13.80 -37.45
C ALA A 179 68.55 14.04 -36.12
N GLN A 180 67.22 14.00 -36.12
CA GLN A 180 66.40 14.17 -34.91
C GLN A 180 66.50 13.00 -33.90
N TYR A 181 66.98 11.83 -34.34
CA TYR A 181 67.21 10.64 -33.50
C TYR A 181 68.69 10.37 -33.25
N ASP A 182 69.60 11.11 -33.91
CA ASP A 182 71.04 11.01 -33.68
C ASP A 182 71.42 11.76 -32.39
N ASP A 183 71.06 11.16 -31.26
CA ASP A 183 71.26 11.66 -29.91
C ASP A 183 71.35 10.45 -28.96
N VAL A 184 72.18 10.52 -27.93
CA VAL A 184 72.34 9.42 -26.96
C VAL A 184 71.06 9.03 -26.24
N ARG A 185 70.03 9.88 -26.26
CA ARG A 185 68.68 9.52 -25.80
C ARG A 185 68.06 8.35 -26.56
N TYR A 186 68.37 8.21 -27.84
CA TYR A 186 67.82 7.15 -28.70
C TYR A 186 68.82 6.02 -28.94
N THR A 187 70.12 6.33 -29.01
CA THR A 187 71.18 5.36 -29.26
C THR A 187 72.49 5.79 -28.63
N VAL A 188 73.06 4.95 -27.77
CA VAL A 188 74.40 5.16 -27.19
C VAL A 188 75.50 5.19 -28.25
N MET A 189 75.20 4.75 -29.48
CA MET A 189 76.13 4.82 -30.62
C MET A 189 76.24 6.24 -31.21
N SER A 190 75.42 7.21 -30.79
CA SER A 190 75.53 8.60 -31.21
C SER A 190 76.72 9.31 -30.57
N TYR A 191 77.22 10.36 -31.24
CA TYR A 191 78.19 11.30 -30.68
C TYR A 191 77.54 12.56 -30.12
N HIS A 192 76.22 12.74 -30.26
CA HIS A 192 75.50 13.83 -29.61
C HIS A 192 75.08 13.41 -28.20
N ASN A 193 76.00 13.63 -27.26
CA ASN A 193 75.90 13.20 -25.86
C ASN A 193 76.03 14.36 -24.87
N SER A 194 75.47 15.52 -25.22
CA SER A 194 75.61 16.76 -24.45
C SER A 194 74.76 16.76 -23.17
N TYR A 195 75.02 15.82 -22.25
CA TYR A 195 74.34 15.64 -20.98
C TYR A 195 75.35 15.48 -19.84
N SER A 196 75.08 16.09 -18.69
CA SER A 196 75.94 15.95 -17.51
C SER A 196 75.81 14.61 -16.78
N TYR A 197 74.82 13.80 -17.18
CA TYR A 197 74.59 12.43 -16.75
C TYR A 197 74.25 11.63 -18.00
N GLU A 198 74.94 10.52 -18.20
CA GLU A 198 74.91 9.75 -19.45
C GLU A 198 74.05 8.48 -19.35
N PRO A 199 73.62 7.88 -20.47
CA PRO A 199 72.86 6.63 -20.45
C PRO A 199 73.54 5.50 -19.68
N THR A 200 72.76 4.78 -18.87
CA THR A 200 73.26 3.66 -18.04
C THR A 200 73.00 2.28 -18.66
N THR A 201 72.34 2.25 -19.83
CA THR A 201 71.90 1.05 -20.57
C THR A 201 71.99 1.31 -22.08
N PRO A 202 71.96 0.26 -22.92
CA PRO A 202 71.56 0.42 -24.32
C PRO A 202 70.19 1.09 -24.41
N MET A 203 70.05 2.06 -25.30
CA MET A 203 68.83 2.86 -25.46
C MET A 203 67.89 2.27 -26.52
N LEU A 204 66.71 2.87 -26.70
CA LEU A 204 65.63 2.36 -27.56
C LEU A 204 66.07 1.74 -28.89
N LEU A 205 66.87 2.46 -29.69
CA LEU A 205 67.30 1.99 -31.00
C LEU A 205 68.44 0.98 -30.90
N ASP A 206 69.28 1.08 -29.87
CA ASP A 206 70.31 0.08 -29.59
C ASP A 206 69.68 -1.27 -29.29
N ILE A 207 68.65 -1.29 -28.44
CA ILE A 207 67.89 -2.49 -28.09
C ILE A 207 67.22 -3.07 -29.33
N ALA A 208 66.49 -2.26 -30.11
CA ALA A 208 65.85 -2.75 -31.33
C ALA A 208 66.87 -3.31 -32.35
N ALA A 209 68.02 -2.65 -32.51
CA ALA A 209 69.09 -3.10 -33.41
C ALA A 209 69.74 -4.39 -32.92
N ILE A 210 70.12 -4.47 -31.64
CA ILE A 210 70.79 -5.66 -31.11
C ILE A 210 69.85 -6.87 -31.08
N GLN A 211 68.57 -6.68 -30.77
CA GLN A 211 67.56 -7.75 -30.81
C GLN A 211 67.28 -8.22 -32.24
N SER A 212 67.43 -7.34 -33.25
CA SER A 212 67.33 -7.76 -34.66
C SER A 212 68.49 -8.67 -35.10
N LEU A 213 69.66 -8.53 -34.45
CA LEU A 213 70.85 -9.35 -34.74
C LEU A 213 70.84 -10.67 -33.96
N TYR A 214 70.48 -10.62 -32.67
CA TYR A 214 70.68 -11.73 -31.74
C TYR A 214 69.38 -12.30 -31.15
N GLY A 215 68.23 -11.70 -31.42
CA GLY A 215 66.98 -12.01 -30.73
C GLY A 215 66.84 -11.28 -29.39
N ALA A 216 65.59 -11.12 -28.95
CA ALA A 216 65.27 -10.51 -27.66
C ALA A 216 65.51 -11.48 -26.50
N ASN A 217 66.02 -10.99 -25.37
CA ASN A 217 66.16 -11.82 -24.18
C ASN A 217 64.80 -12.02 -23.49
N THR A 218 64.15 -13.15 -23.76
CA THR A 218 62.85 -13.49 -23.17
C THR A 218 62.93 -14.09 -21.76
N LEU A 219 64.11 -14.11 -21.14
CA LEU A 219 64.36 -14.67 -19.81
C LEU A 219 64.69 -13.58 -18.77
N TRP A 220 64.75 -12.32 -19.19
CA TRP A 220 65.08 -11.20 -18.34
C TRP A 220 63.82 -10.55 -17.79
N GLN A 221 63.70 -10.45 -16.46
CA GLN A 221 62.55 -9.86 -15.76
C GLN A 221 61.24 -10.42 -16.30
N THR A 222 60.93 -11.69 -15.99
CA THR A 222 59.71 -12.36 -16.48
C THR A 222 58.61 -12.44 -15.40
N GLY A 223 58.77 -11.69 -14.31
CA GLY A 223 57.86 -11.72 -13.16
C GLY A 223 57.13 -10.39 -13.05
N ASN A 224 56.37 -10.19 -11.97
CA ASN A 224 55.76 -8.89 -11.71
C ASN A 224 56.81 -7.97 -11.07
N ASN A 225 57.40 -7.11 -11.88
CA ASN A 225 58.54 -6.28 -11.55
C ASN A 225 58.09 -4.84 -11.19
N THR A 226 58.75 -4.25 -10.19
CA THR A 226 58.57 -2.83 -9.84
C THR A 226 59.86 -2.07 -10.11
N TYR A 227 59.77 -1.07 -10.98
CA TYR A 227 60.86 -0.18 -11.36
C TYR A 227 60.75 1.12 -10.56
N SER A 228 61.71 1.35 -9.66
CA SER A 228 61.79 2.55 -8.83
C SER A 228 63.24 3.00 -8.66
N TRP A 229 63.42 4.30 -8.42
CA TRP A 229 64.73 4.94 -8.34
C TRP A 229 64.86 5.71 -7.03
N ALA A 230 66.08 5.88 -6.53
CA ALA A 230 66.29 6.70 -5.33
C ALA A 230 65.89 8.17 -5.60
N VAL A 231 65.51 8.89 -4.53
CA VAL A 231 64.98 10.27 -4.62
C VAL A 231 65.98 11.28 -5.24
N ASP A 232 67.27 10.99 -5.15
CA ASP A 232 68.38 11.77 -5.66
C ASP A 232 69.04 11.14 -6.90
N GLN A 233 68.46 10.08 -7.46
CA GLN A 233 69.00 9.40 -8.63
C GLN A 233 68.51 10.06 -9.92
N SER A 234 69.45 10.41 -10.80
CA SER A 234 69.16 10.75 -12.20
C SER A 234 68.79 9.47 -12.97
N VAL A 235 67.80 9.56 -13.86
CA VAL A 235 67.33 8.41 -14.65
C VAL A 235 67.59 8.67 -16.13
N PHE A 236 68.43 7.81 -16.72
CA PHE A 236 68.73 7.85 -18.15
C PHE A 236 68.97 6.43 -18.66
N GLU A 237 67.89 5.72 -18.95
CA GLU A 237 67.92 4.30 -19.30
C GLU A 237 66.67 3.85 -20.05
N THR A 238 66.75 2.68 -20.67
CA THR A 238 65.60 2.03 -21.31
C THR A 238 65.27 0.72 -20.60
N ILE A 239 64.01 0.55 -20.20
CA ILE A 239 63.49 -0.68 -19.60
C ILE A 239 63.30 -1.71 -20.72
N TRP A 240 63.92 -2.88 -20.54
CA TRP A 240 63.53 -4.10 -21.21
C TRP A 240 62.98 -5.06 -20.15
N ASP A 241 61.78 -5.54 -20.40
CA ASP A 241 61.06 -6.49 -19.58
C ASP A 241 60.44 -7.53 -20.52
N ALA A 242 60.62 -8.82 -20.20
CA ALA A 242 60.18 -9.91 -21.06
C ALA A 242 58.76 -10.39 -20.74
N GLY A 243 58.15 -9.89 -19.67
CA GLY A 243 56.74 -10.09 -19.36
C GLY A 243 56.48 -10.17 -17.86
N GLY A 244 55.24 -9.93 -17.48
CA GLY A 244 54.88 -9.73 -16.09
C GLY A 244 53.60 -8.93 -16.01
N ASN A 245 53.29 -8.48 -14.80
CA ASN A 245 52.42 -7.32 -14.59
C ASN A 245 53.23 -6.30 -13.81
N ASP A 246 53.79 -5.34 -14.53
CA ASP A 246 54.92 -4.55 -14.12
C ASP A 246 54.50 -3.12 -13.78
N THR A 247 55.28 -2.46 -12.91
CA THR A 247 54.94 -1.14 -12.38
C THR A 247 56.13 -0.21 -12.45
N ILE A 248 55.94 0.99 -13.01
CA ILE A 248 56.83 2.13 -12.75
C ILE A 248 56.32 2.84 -11.49
N ASP A 249 57.10 2.83 -10.43
CA ASP A 249 56.75 3.41 -9.13
C ASP A 249 57.59 4.66 -8.84
N ALA A 250 56.93 5.82 -8.91
CA ALA A 250 57.49 7.14 -8.61
C ALA A 250 57.03 7.70 -7.26
N SER A 251 56.48 6.87 -6.37
CA SER A 251 55.88 7.31 -5.09
C SER A 251 56.84 8.04 -4.16
N ASN A 252 58.15 7.83 -4.33
CA ASN A 252 59.20 8.50 -3.58
C ASN A 252 59.73 9.79 -4.24
N GLN A 253 59.32 10.13 -5.46
CA GLN A 253 59.87 11.27 -6.19
C GLN A 253 59.42 12.60 -5.56
N LEU A 254 60.35 13.57 -5.48
CA LEU A 254 60.12 14.86 -4.80
C LEU A 254 59.50 15.93 -5.71
N SER A 255 59.14 15.59 -6.94
CA SER A 255 58.62 16.52 -7.94
C SER A 255 57.67 15.77 -8.87
N ALA A 256 56.76 16.53 -9.48
CA ALA A 256 55.83 16.01 -10.47
C ALA A 256 56.55 15.23 -11.59
N VAL A 257 56.03 14.04 -11.87
CA VAL A 257 56.47 13.12 -12.90
C VAL A 257 55.50 13.09 -14.07
N ARG A 258 56.02 12.73 -15.25
CA ARG A 258 55.21 12.33 -16.40
C ARG A 258 55.60 10.92 -16.78
N ILE A 259 54.79 9.93 -16.43
CA ILE A 259 55.05 8.53 -16.77
C ILE A 259 54.24 8.19 -18.02
N ASN A 260 54.92 7.64 -19.03
CA ASN A 260 54.30 7.16 -20.25
C ASN A 260 54.64 5.69 -20.44
N LEU A 261 53.61 4.83 -20.35
CA LEU A 261 53.73 3.38 -20.44
C LEU A 261 53.80 2.86 -21.88
N ASN A 262 53.74 3.74 -22.89
CA ASN A 262 53.85 3.33 -24.28
C ASN A 262 55.30 3.04 -24.66
N GLU A 263 55.52 1.90 -25.32
CA GLU A 263 56.82 1.54 -25.88
C GLU A 263 57.37 2.61 -26.83
N GLY A 264 58.67 2.86 -26.77
CA GLY A 264 59.33 3.89 -27.56
C GLY A 264 59.08 5.33 -27.09
N GLN A 265 58.24 5.56 -26.07
CA GLN A 265 58.03 6.87 -25.48
C GLN A 265 58.93 7.09 -24.26
N PHE A 266 59.12 8.36 -23.92
CA PHE A 266 59.93 8.78 -22.77
C PHE A 266 59.05 9.25 -21.62
N SER A 267 59.52 8.98 -20.41
CA SER A 267 58.96 9.44 -19.14
C SER A 267 59.89 10.47 -18.49
N LYS A 268 59.28 11.44 -17.80
CA LYS A 268 59.95 12.46 -17.00
C LYS A 268 60.00 12.00 -15.54
N ILE A 269 61.16 11.55 -15.07
CA ILE A 269 61.36 10.99 -13.73
C ILE A 269 62.80 11.13 -13.25
N GLY A 270 63.02 11.11 -11.94
CA GLY A 270 64.34 11.21 -11.35
C GLY A 270 64.84 12.65 -11.19
N GLN A 271 65.99 12.77 -10.53
CA GLN A 271 66.68 14.03 -10.37
C GLN A 271 67.09 14.60 -11.73
N ALA A 272 66.75 15.86 -11.98
CA ALA A 272 67.14 16.52 -13.21
C ALA A 272 68.65 16.81 -13.27
N PHE A 273 69.21 16.57 -14.45
CA PHE A 273 70.59 16.85 -14.81
C PHE A 273 70.65 17.84 -15.98
N LEU A 274 71.85 18.32 -16.35
CA LEU A 274 71.99 19.40 -17.32
C LEU A 274 72.14 18.85 -18.74
N ASN A 275 71.31 19.31 -19.68
CA ASN A 275 71.69 19.30 -21.10
C ASN A 275 72.67 20.45 -21.33
N THR A 276 73.91 20.12 -21.71
CA THR A 276 75.02 21.07 -21.78
C THR A 276 75.01 21.93 -23.05
N ASP A 277 74.29 21.52 -24.10
CA ASP A 277 74.12 22.32 -25.32
C ASP A 277 73.12 23.45 -25.13
N THR A 278 71.99 23.15 -24.48
CA THR A 278 70.90 24.12 -24.26
C THR A 278 71.00 24.82 -22.90
N ASN A 279 71.81 24.29 -21.99
CA ASN A 279 71.90 24.70 -20.59
C ASN A 279 70.54 24.65 -19.86
N THR A 280 69.75 23.61 -20.15
CA THR A 280 68.44 23.37 -19.54
C THR A 280 68.44 22.09 -18.70
N ALA A 281 67.63 22.08 -17.64
CA ALA A 281 67.38 20.86 -16.87
C ALA A 281 66.69 19.80 -17.74
N PHE A 282 67.12 18.54 -17.60
CA PHE A 282 66.64 17.39 -18.32
C PHE A 282 66.42 16.22 -17.34
N ASN A 283 65.28 15.55 -17.46
CA ASN A 283 64.95 14.32 -16.75
C ASN A 283 63.95 13.47 -17.53
N GLU A 284 63.90 13.62 -18.86
CA GLU A 284 63.08 12.81 -19.76
C GLU A 284 63.91 11.66 -20.36
N GLY A 285 64.67 10.98 -19.50
CA GLY A 285 65.65 9.98 -19.89
C GLY A 285 65.18 8.53 -19.79
N LEU A 286 64.02 8.26 -19.16
CA LEU A 286 63.49 6.91 -19.01
C LEU A 286 62.65 6.54 -20.24
N ALA A 287 62.96 5.44 -20.90
CA ALA A 287 62.14 4.90 -21.99
C ALA A 287 61.75 3.43 -21.74
N ILE A 288 60.75 2.95 -22.47
CA ILE A 288 60.36 1.53 -22.51
C ILE A 288 60.73 0.98 -23.89
N ALA A 289 61.51 -0.10 -23.96
CA ALA A 289 61.94 -0.71 -25.21
C ALA A 289 60.76 -1.19 -26.05
N TYR A 290 60.91 -1.16 -27.38
CA TYR A 290 59.93 -1.76 -28.29
C TYR A 290 59.75 -3.25 -27.98
N GLY A 291 58.49 -3.68 -27.78
CA GLY A 291 58.15 -5.06 -27.43
C GLY A 291 58.11 -5.35 -25.93
N ALA A 292 58.63 -4.46 -25.06
CA ALA A 292 58.43 -4.55 -23.62
C ALA A 292 57.03 -4.03 -23.25
N LYS A 293 56.42 -4.62 -22.23
CA LYS A 293 55.08 -4.26 -21.73
C LYS A 293 55.19 -3.88 -20.26
N ILE A 294 54.60 -2.75 -19.91
CA ILE A 294 54.51 -2.24 -18.54
C ILE A 294 53.07 -1.81 -18.32
N GLU A 295 52.43 -2.37 -17.32
CA GLU A 295 50.98 -2.26 -17.14
C GLU A 295 50.61 -1.14 -16.16
N ASN A 296 51.45 -0.81 -15.18
CA ASN A 296 51.03 0.03 -14.06
C ASN A 296 51.96 1.23 -13.84
N ALA A 297 51.39 2.34 -13.36
CA ALA A 297 52.12 3.54 -12.98
C ALA A 297 51.64 4.07 -11.63
N VAL A 298 52.60 4.38 -10.75
CA VAL A 298 52.35 5.11 -9.52
C VAL A 298 53.08 6.45 -9.60
N GLY A 299 52.35 7.55 -9.41
CA GLY A 299 52.86 8.92 -9.35
C GLY A 299 53.64 9.22 -8.07
N SER A 300 54.00 10.48 -7.92
CA SER A 300 54.58 11.14 -6.75
C SER A 300 53.49 11.71 -5.84
N ALA A 301 53.83 12.57 -4.87
CA ALA A 301 52.82 13.30 -4.09
C ALA A 301 52.50 14.71 -4.64
N ASN A 302 52.65 14.91 -5.97
CA ASN A 302 52.47 16.20 -6.65
C ASN A 302 51.59 16.00 -7.88
N ASP A 303 51.17 17.11 -8.52
CA ASP A 303 50.36 17.08 -9.76
C ASP A 303 51.09 16.37 -10.93
N ASP A 304 50.80 15.09 -11.11
CA ASP A 304 51.46 14.18 -12.05
C ASP A 304 50.68 14.00 -13.34
N THR A 305 51.33 13.39 -14.34
CA THR A 305 50.67 12.93 -15.57
C THR A 305 51.03 11.49 -15.85
N LEU A 306 50.06 10.59 -15.73
CA LEU A 306 50.22 9.16 -15.98
C LEU A 306 49.50 8.81 -17.28
N ILE A 307 50.24 8.29 -18.25
CA ILE A 307 49.75 7.92 -19.58
C ILE A 307 49.93 6.42 -19.73
N GLY A 308 48.84 5.68 -19.74
CA GLY A 308 48.75 4.26 -20.01
C GLY A 308 49.00 3.92 -21.47
N ASN A 309 48.77 2.66 -21.82
CA ASN A 309 49.01 2.10 -23.14
C ASN A 309 47.74 1.37 -23.65
N ALA A 310 47.91 0.29 -24.42
CA ALA A 310 46.78 -0.47 -24.97
C ALA A 310 46.47 -1.74 -24.16
N LEU A 311 47.03 -1.85 -22.95
CA LEU A 311 46.81 -2.94 -22.00
C LEU A 311 45.88 -2.42 -20.91
N GLY A 312 45.28 -3.32 -20.11
CA GLY A 312 44.62 -2.87 -18.88
C GLY A 312 45.65 -2.36 -17.88
N ASN A 313 45.60 -1.06 -17.57
CA ASN A 313 46.54 -0.36 -16.73
C ASN A 313 45.99 -0.07 -15.33
N VAL A 314 46.86 0.00 -14.33
CA VAL A 314 46.51 0.62 -13.04
C VAL A 314 47.30 1.92 -12.89
N LEU A 315 46.58 3.05 -12.89
CA LEU A 315 47.14 4.39 -12.79
C LEU A 315 46.77 5.00 -11.44
N ASN A 316 47.78 5.24 -10.60
CA ASN A 316 47.61 5.81 -9.27
C ASN A 316 48.48 7.05 -9.11
N GLY A 317 47.88 8.24 -9.20
CA GLY A 317 48.58 9.50 -9.00
C GLY A 317 49.11 9.69 -7.58
N LEU A 318 48.51 9.04 -6.59
CA LEU A 318 48.60 9.40 -5.17
C LEU A 318 48.07 10.82 -4.94
N ALA A 319 48.56 11.51 -3.91
CA ALA A 319 48.16 12.88 -3.65
C ALA A 319 48.66 13.79 -4.77
N GLY A 320 47.80 14.68 -5.25
CA GLY A 320 48.15 15.59 -6.33
C GLY A 320 46.89 16.03 -7.03
N LYS A 321 46.98 16.89 -8.04
CA LYS A 321 45.92 17.04 -9.02
C LYS A 321 46.40 16.36 -10.29
N ASP A 322 46.12 15.08 -10.38
CA ASP A 322 46.79 14.23 -11.35
C ASP A 322 45.98 14.13 -12.64
N THR A 323 46.70 14.00 -13.76
CA THR A 323 46.09 13.69 -15.05
C THR A 323 46.36 12.22 -15.36
N LEU A 324 45.30 11.41 -15.36
CA LEU A 324 45.35 9.97 -15.61
C LEU A 324 44.71 9.67 -16.97
N ILE A 325 45.49 9.17 -17.91
CA ILE A 325 45.07 8.88 -19.28
C ILE A 325 45.29 7.38 -19.50
N GLY A 326 44.25 6.57 -19.54
CA GLY A 326 44.34 5.10 -19.65
C GLY A 326 44.77 4.66 -21.04
N GLY A 327 43.92 4.90 -22.02
CA GLY A 327 44.26 4.67 -23.42
C GLY A 327 43.30 3.67 -24.05
N ALA A 328 43.71 2.41 -24.16
CA ALA A 328 42.83 1.32 -24.57
C ALA A 328 43.11 0.13 -23.65
N GLY A 329 42.17 -0.79 -23.55
CA GLY A 329 42.19 -1.85 -22.53
C GLY A 329 41.25 -1.53 -21.38
N ASN A 330 41.29 -2.36 -20.34
CA ASN A 330 40.45 -2.18 -19.15
C ASN A 330 41.30 -1.55 -18.05
N ASP A 331 41.20 -0.24 -17.91
CA ASP A 331 42.02 0.57 -17.04
C ASP A 331 41.38 0.76 -15.66
N THR A 332 42.23 0.91 -14.65
CA THR A 332 41.84 1.21 -13.28
C THR A 332 42.53 2.48 -12.80
N TYR A 333 41.72 3.47 -12.46
CA TYR A 333 42.15 4.77 -11.99
C TYR A 333 41.99 4.86 -10.47
N VAL A 334 43.04 5.23 -9.75
CA VAL A 334 42.95 5.53 -8.32
C VAL A 334 42.86 7.04 -8.15
N VAL A 335 41.77 7.50 -7.54
CA VAL A 335 41.46 8.92 -7.34
C VAL A 335 41.43 9.20 -5.85
N ASP A 336 42.32 10.07 -5.37
CA ASP A 336 42.34 10.50 -3.97
C ASP A 336 42.16 12.01 -3.79
N ASN A 337 42.13 12.76 -4.91
CA ASN A 337 41.91 14.18 -4.93
C ASN A 337 40.78 14.55 -5.89
N VAL A 338 39.85 15.40 -5.45
CA VAL A 338 38.76 15.92 -6.30
C VAL A 338 39.26 16.75 -7.50
N GLY A 339 40.53 17.14 -7.50
CA GLY A 339 41.18 17.85 -8.59
C GLY A 339 41.81 16.94 -9.65
N ASP A 340 41.79 15.62 -9.46
CA ASP A 340 42.25 14.67 -10.47
C ASP A 340 41.41 14.75 -11.74
N VAL A 341 42.00 14.37 -12.87
CA VAL A 341 41.35 14.36 -14.18
C VAL A 341 41.64 13.03 -14.84
N ILE A 342 40.58 12.28 -15.13
CA ILE A 342 40.64 11.05 -15.91
C ILE A 342 40.27 11.37 -17.36
N SER A 343 41.05 10.83 -18.30
CA SER A 343 40.77 10.88 -19.73
C SER A 343 40.73 9.45 -20.27
N GLU A 344 39.52 8.97 -20.54
CA GLU A 344 39.30 7.70 -21.22
C GLU A 344 38.66 7.96 -22.59
N ASP A 345 39.50 7.91 -23.63
CA ASP A 345 39.10 8.26 -25.00
C ASP A 345 38.70 7.02 -25.81
N SER A 346 38.96 5.81 -25.31
CA SER A 346 38.50 4.62 -26.01
C SER A 346 36.98 4.52 -25.96
N THR A 347 36.40 4.13 -27.10
CA THR A 347 34.94 3.92 -27.23
C THR A 347 34.64 2.46 -27.57
N LEU A 348 35.56 1.55 -27.29
CA LEU A 348 35.38 0.13 -27.58
C LEU A 348 34.44 -0.47 -26.52
N ALA A 349 33.23 -0.81 -26.92
CA ALA A 349 32.17 -1.29 -26.02
C ALA A 349 32.48 -2.61 -25.24
N GLY A 350 33.64 -3.24 -25.45
CA GLY A 350 34.09 -4.40 -24.68
C GLY A 350 35.11 -4.06 -23.60
N GLU A 351 35.58 -2.81 -23.58
CA GLU A 351 36.46 -2.29 -22.55
C GLU A 351 35.61 -1.86 -21.34
N ILE A 352 36.13 -2.12 -20.15
CA ILE A 352 35.45 -1.83 -18.89
C ILE A 352 36.45 -1.15 -17.98
N ASP A 353 36.26 0.14 -17.81
CA ASP A 353 37.15 1.01 -17.09
C ASP A 353 36.58 1.31 -15.69
N SER A 354 37.49 1.36 -14.72
CA SER A 354 37.13 1.36 -13.31
C SER A 354 37.81 2.49 -12.55
N VAL A 355 37.06 3.19 -11.71
CA VAL A 355 37.58 4.21 -10.80
C VAL A 355 37.48 3.70 -9.36
N ARG A 356 38.58 3.79 -8.62
CA ARG A 356 38.63 3.56 -7.17
C ARG A 356 38.87 4.90 -6.48
N SER A 357 37.86 5.44 -5.81
CA SER A 357 37.92 6.80 -5.28
C SER A 357 37.81 6.87 -3.76
N SER A 358 38.74 7.59 -3.10
CA SER A 358 38.63 7.93 -1.67
C SER A 358 38.00 9.31 -1.43
N VAL A 359 37.42 9.92 -2.47
CA VAL A 359 36.68 11.18 -2.42
C VAL A 359 35.33 11.00 -3.12
N SER A 360 34.42 11.98 -3.00
CA SER A 360 33.21 11.95 -3.82
C SER A 360 33.58 12.13 -5.29
N TRP A 361 33.03 11.29 -6.17
CA TRP A 361 33.47 11.23 -7.57
C TRP A 361 32.31 11.02 -8.54
N GLY A 362 32.46 11.62 -9.72
CA GLY A 362 31.56 11.45 -10.85
C GLY A 362 32.29 10.84 -12.04
N LEU A 363 31.74 9.76 -12.62
CA LEU A 363 32.32 9.13 -13.80
C LEU A 363 32.24 10.06 -15.02
N GLY A 364 33.38 10.26 -15.67
CA GLY A 364 33.49 10.90 -16.98
C GLY A 364 32.94 10.00 -18.10
N ALA A 365 33.16 10.39 -19.36
CA ALA A 365 32.78 9.56 -20.50
C ALA A 365 33.58 8.24 -20.53
N ASN A 366 32.97 7.17 -21.05
CA ASN A 366 33.60 5.85 -21.24
C ASN A 366 34.16 5.21 -19.96
N LEU A 367 33.59 5.57 -18.80
CA LEU A 367 33.91 4.89 -17.54
C LEU A 367 32.66 4.17 -17.05
N GLU A 368 32.80 2.89 -16.73
CA GLU A 368 31.66 2.02 -16.39
C GLU A 368 31.53 1.83 -14.87
N ASN A 369 32.66 1.66 -14.17
CA ASN A 369 32.64 1.26 -12.76
C ASN A 369 33.21 2.34 -11.84
N LEU A 370 32.52 2.59 -10.72
CA LEU A 370 33.02 3.40 -9.61
C LEU A 370 32.97 2.58 -8.32
N THR A 371 34.09 2.50 -7.61
CA THR A 371 34.18 1.95 -6.26
C THR A 371 34.67 3.02 -5.30
N LEU A 372 33.82 3.42 -4.35
CA LEU A 372 34.19 4.29 -3.25
C LEU A 372 34.97 3.48 -2.22
N ILE A 373 36.09 4.02 -1.74
CA ILE A 373 36.96 3.36 -0.75
C ILE A 373 37.09 4.22 0.51
N GLY A 374 37.46 3.60 1.62
CA GLY A 374 37.52 4.26 2.93
C GLY A 374 36.22 4.10 3.72
N ASN A 375 36.00 4.98 4.70
CA ASN A 375 34.81 4.96 5.55
C ASN A 375 34.16 6.36 5.69
N ASP A 376 34.58 7.32 4.87
CA ASP A 376 34.01 8.67 4.88
C ASP A 376 32.69 8.67 4.12
N ASN A 377 31.80 9.61 4.48
CA ASN A 377 30.52 9.82 3.77
C ASN A 377 30.78 10.54 2.44
N ILE A 378 31.11 9.76 1.41
CA ILE A 378 31.39 10.22 0.05
C ILE A 378 30.33 9.73 -0.93
N ASN A 379 30.16 10.40 -2.06
CA ASN A 379 29.08 10.12 -3.01
C ASN A 379 29.62 9.66 -4.36
N GLY A 380 28.82 8.84 -5.05
CA GLY A 380 29.11 8.34 -6.39
C GLY A 380 28.09 8.85 -7.40
N LEU A 381 28.57 9.39 -8.52
CA LEU A 381 27.75 9.78 -9.65
C LEU A 381 28.23 9.02 -10.90
N GLY A 382 27.33 8.30 -11.57
CA GLY A 382 27.58 7.66 -12.85
C GLY A 382 27.41 8.65 -14.01
N ASN A 383 27.27 8.11 -15.21
CA ASN A 383 27.13 8.83 -16.46
C ASN A 383 25.90 8.32 -17.25
N ALA A 384 25.96 8.31 -18.58
CA ALA A 384 24.83 7.86 -19.41
C ALA A 384 24.95 6.38 -19.84
N LEU A 385 26.02 5.69 -19.43
CA LEU A 385 26.25 4.27 -19.68
C LEU A 385 25.57 3.44 -18.59
N ALA A 386 25.50 2.12 -18.77
CA ALA A 386 25.11 1.21 -17.70
C ALA A 386 26.28 1.04 -16.73
N ASN A 387 26.23 1.76 -15.61
CA ASN A 387 27.30 1.84 -14.64
C ASN A 387 27.14 0.85 -13.48
N VAL A 388 28.26 0.48 -12.85
CA VAL A 388 28.28 -0.20 -11.55
C VAL A 388 28.90 0.73 -10.51
N LEU A 389 28.09 1.20 -9.57
CA LEU A 389 28.50 2.08 -8.48
C LEU A 389 28.51 1.26 -7.19
N THR A 390 29.68 1.11 -6.58
CA THR A 390 29.86 0.47 -5.27
C THR A 390 30.28 1.52 -4.26
N GLY A 391 29.44 1.73 -3.25
CA GLY A 391 29.70 2.57 -2.09
C GLY A 391 30.69 1.93 -1.11
N ASN A 392 30.93 2.64 -0.02
CA ASN A 392 31.82 2.24 1.06
C ASN A 392 31.00 1.95 2.34
N ALA A 393 31.62 2.05 3.52
CA ALA A 393 30.91 1.81 4.80
C ALA A 393 30.36 3.11 5.43
N GLY A 394 30.44 4.24 4.73
CA GLY A 394 29.86 5.51 5.15
C GLY A 394 28.56 5.77 4.39
N ASN A 395 27.80 6.76 4.83
CA ASN A 395 26.53 7.10 4.20
C ASN A 395 26.77 7.70 2.81
N ASN A 396 26.46 6.97 1.76
CA ASN A 396 26.70 7.33 0.37
C ASN A 396 25.41 7.79 -0.33
N VAL A 397 25.52 8.78 -1.20
CA VAL A 397 24.52 9.04 -2.23
C VAL A 397 25.02 8.47 -3.55
N LEU A 398 24.31 7.50 -4.12
CA LEU A 398 24.63 6.84 -5.38
C LEU A 398 23.60 7.24 -6.44
N VAL A 399 24.07 7.87 -7.51
CA VAL A 399 23.24 8.32 -8.64
C VAL A 399 23.79 7.68 -9.91
N GLY A 400 23.11 6.69 -10.48
CA GLY A 400 23.57 6.00 -11.68
C GLY A 400 23.61 6.89 -12.93
N GLY A 401 22.59 7.74 -13.08
CA GLY A 401 22.38 8.52 -14.30
C GLY A 401 21.40 7.79 -15.21
N ALA A 402 21.37 8.12 -16.49
CA ALA A 402 20.30 7.64 -17.40
C ALA A 402 20.42 6.16 -17.84
N GLY A 403 21.49 5.48 -17.42
CA GLY A 403 21.80 4.09 -17.76
C GLY A 403 20.82 3.11 -17.15
N ALA A 404 21.08 1.82 -17.32
CA ALA A 404 20.45 0.79 -16.48
C ALA A 404 21.53 0.33 -15.51
N ASP A 405 21.53 0.93 -14.33
CA ASP A 405 22.69 0.97 -13.45
C ASP A 405 22.59 -0.04 -12.31
N THR A 406 23.73 -0.49 -11.79
CA THR A 406 23.80 -1.30 -10.56
C THR A 406 24.37 -0.44 -9.44
N LEU A 407 23.56 -0.16 -8.42
CA LEU A 407 23.93 0.64 -7.27
C LEU A 407 24.06 -0.26 -6.03
N ILE A 408 25.25 -0.32 -5.44
CA ILE A 408 25.59 -1.19 -4.30
C ILE A 408 26.03 -0.26 -3.17
N GLY A 409 25.24 -0.07 -2.13
CA GLY A 409 25.52 0.89 -1.05
C GLY A 409 26.67 0.46 -0.16
N GLY A 410 26.51 -0.68 0.51
CA GLY A 410 27.56 -1.22 1.36
C GLY A 410 27.10 -1.29 2.80
N ALA A 411 27.62 -0.44 3.67
CA ALA A 411 27.12 -0.28 5.03
C ALA A 411 26.97 1.21 5.31
N GLY A 412 26.20 1.59 6.32
CA GLY A 412 25.78 2.97 6.52
C GLY A 412 24.35 3.20 6.03
N ASN A 413 23.91 4.47 6.09
CA ASN A 413 22.58 4.87 5.60
C ASN A 413 22.74 5.51 4.23
N ASP A 414 22.50 4.73 3.19
CA ASP A 414 22.72 5.08 1.81
C ASP A 414 21.46 5.67 1.17
N THR A 415 21.68 6.46 0.11
CA THR A 415 20.61 7.02 -0.70
C THR A 415 20.85 6.70 -2.16
N TYR A 416 19.90 5.98 -2.75
CA TYR A 416 19.89 5.57 -4.14
C TYR A 416 18.98 6.49 -4.95
N VAL A 417 19.47 7.03 -6.05
CA VAL A 417 18.64 7.78 -7.00
C VAL A 417 18.40 6.92 -8.22
N VAL A 418 17.13 6.63 -8.48
CA VAL A 418 16.65 5.77 -9.57
C VAL A 418 15.91 6.63 -10.59
N ASP A 419 16.34 6.57 -11.84
CA ASP A 419 15.67 7.23 -12.96
C ASP A 419 15.32 6.30 -14.12
N ASN A 420 15.79 5.05 -14.06
CA ASN A 420 15.53 4.04 -15.06
C ASN A 420 14.94 2.78 -14.40
N VAL A 421 13.89 2.23 -15.01
CA VAL A 421 13.28 0.98 -14.52
C VAL A 421 14.21 -0.24 -14.60
N GLY A 422 15.30 -0.12 -15.37
CA GLY A 422 16.35 -1.12 -15.49
C GLY A 422 17.42 -1.03 -14.39
N ASP A 423 17.38 -0.02 -13.53
CA ASP A 423 18.30 0.09 -12.40
C ASP A 423 18.11 -1.08 -11.43
N VAL A 424 19.19 -1.43 -10.75
CA VAL A 424 19.25 -2.50 -9.74
C VAL A 424 19.95 -1.95 -8.50
N ILE A 425 19.27 -2.02 -7.37
CA ILE A 425 19.86 -1.72 -6.06
C ILE A 425 20.23 -3.03 -5.36
N SER A 426 21.43 -3.09 -4.80
CA SER A 426 21.90 -4.19 -3.96
C SER A 426 22.29 -3.65 -2.59
N GLU A 427 21.41 -3.84 -1.61
CA GLU A 427 21.66 -3.52 -0.21
C GLU A 427 21.76 -4.82 0.59
N ASP A 428 23.00 -5.25 0.85
CA ASP A 428 23.29 -6.53 1.52
C ASP A 428 23.60 -6.34 3.00
N SER A 429 23.70 -5.11 3.50
CA SER A 429 23.88 -4.89 4.93
C SER A 429 22.65 -5.35 5.70
N THR A 430 22.91 -5.91 6.88
CA THR A 430 21.88 -6.37 7.81
C THR A 430 22.09 -5.77 9.20
N LEU A 431 22.86 -4.68 9.28
CA LEU A 431 23.13 -4.00 10.55
C LEU A 431 21.87 -3.29 11.01
N ALA A 432 21.35 -3.72 12.15
CA ALA A 432 20.15 -3.13 12.73
C ALA A 432 20.38 -1.63 13.03
N GLY A 433 19.49 -0.78 12.50
CA GLY A 433 19.52 0.67 12.68
C GLY A 433 20.07 1.46 11.50
N GLU A 434 20.58 0.77 10.48
CA GLU A 434 20.73 1.36 9.15
C GLU A 434 19.35 1.65 8.56
N ILE A 435 19.25 2.75 7.83
CA ILE A 435 18.01 3.22 7.21
C ILE A 435 18.38 3.75 5.84
N ASP A 436 18.05 2.97 4.82
CA ASP A 436 18.39 3.24 3.45
C ASP A 436 17.21 3.84 2.69
N MET A 437 17.52 4.73 1.76
CA MET A 437 16.53 5.52 1.03
C MET A 437 16.64 5.32 -0.48
N VAL A 438 15.53 5.07 -1.13
CA VAL A 438 15.39 5.16 -2.58
C VAL A 438 14.63 6.43 -2.94
N ARG A 439 15.19 7.23 -3.84
CA ARG A 439 14.53 8.38 -4.48
C ARG A 439 14.30 8.04 -5.95
N SER A 440 13.04 7.80 -6.33
CA SER A 440 12.72 7.27 -7.66
C SER A 440 11.88 8.23 -8.50
N SER A 441 12.30 8.47 -9.73
CA SER A 441 11.49 9.17 -10.74
C SER A 441 10.68 8.24 -11.65
N VAL A 442 10.71 6.93 -11.36
CA VAL A 442 9.90 5.88 -11.99
C VAL A 442 9.13 5.09 -10.92
N SER A 443 8.13 4.30 -11.30
CA SER A 443 7.49 3.36 -10.36
C SER A 443 8.52 2.39 -9.81
N TRP A 444 8.56 2.19 -8.50
CA TRP A 444 9.62 1.43 -7.84
C TRP A 444 9.12 0.55 -6.70
N GLY A 445 9.76 -0.62 -6.57
CA GLY A 445 9.55 -1.54 -5.46
C GLY A 445 10.83 -1.70 -4.64
N LEU A 446 10.74 -1.55 -3.32
CA LEU A 446 11.89 -1.74 -2.44
C LEU A 446 12.34 -3.22 -2.43
N GLY A 447 13.63 -3.43 -2.65
CA GLY A 447 14.31 -4.71 -2.44
C GLY A 447 14.49 -5.02 -0.96
N ALA A 448 15.27 -6.06 -0.63
CA ALA A 448 15.59 -6.37 0.77
C ALA A 448 16.44 -5.25 1.41
N ASN A 449 16.30 -5.09 2.75
CA ASN A 449 17.07 -4.13 3.56
C ASN A 449 16.96 -2.66 3.12
N LEU A 450 15.87 -2.29 2.44
CA LEU A 450 15.57 -0.90 2.11
C LEU A 450 14.31 -0.48 2.87
N GLU A 451 14.38 0.61 3.62
CA GLU A 451 13.30 1.04 4.51
C GLU A 451 12.45 2.15 3.88
N ASN A 452 13.06 3.08 3.14
CA ASN A 452 12.39 4.30 2.70
C ASN A 452 12.33 4.41 1.17
N LEU A 453 11.17 4.81 0.66
CA LEU A 453 10.95 5.18 -0.74
C LEU A 453 10.36 6.58 -0.82
N THR A 454 10.96 7.45 -1.62
CA THR A 454 10.39 8.74 -2.02
C THR A 454 10.25 8.80 -3.54
N LEU A 455 9.03 8.90 -4.02
CA LEU A 455 8.75 9.18 -5.43
C LEU A 455 9.03 10.66 -5.70
N ILE A 456 9.68 10.97 -6.82
CA ILE A 456 10.01 12.34 -7.23
C ILE A 456 9.42 12.64 -8.61
N GLY A 457 9.23 13.92 -8.91
CA GLY A 457 8.59 14.37 -10.16
C GLY A 457 7.09 14.59 -9.99
N ASN A 458 6.36 14.64 -11.11
CA ASN A 458 4.90 14.87 -11.14
C ASN A 458 4.15 13.80 -11.94
N ASP A 459 4.83 12.73 -12.35
CA ASP A 459 4.22 11.65 -13.11
C ASP A 459 3.45 10.72 -12.17
N ASN A 460 2.40 10.08 -12.67
CA ASN A 460 1.62 9.07 -11.93
C ASN A 460 2.42 7.76 -11.85
N ILE A 461 3.34 7.70 -10.89
CA ILE A 461 4.18 6.53 -10.59
C ILE A 461 3.76 5.89 -9.25
N ASN A 462 4.16 4.64 -9.01
CA ASN A 462 3.70 3.87 -7.86
C ASN A 462 4.86 3.43 -6.97
N GLY A 463 4.59 3.28 -5.68
CA GLY A 463 5.54 2.79 -4.69
C GLY A 463 5.10 1.46 -4.10
N LEU A 464 6.02 0.51 -4.04
CA LEU A 464 5.82 -0.78 -3.38
C LEU A 464 6.92 -0.97 -2.33
N GLY A 465 6.55 -1.21 -1.08
CA GLY A 465 7.47 -1.58 -0.01
C GLY A 465 7.80 -3.08 -0.03
N ASN A 466 8.34 -3.58 1.07
CA ASN A 466 8.81 -4.95 1.23
C ASN A 466 8.17 -5.63 2.46
N ALA A 467 8.94 -6.27 3.32
CA ALA A 467 8.45 -6.96 4.51
C ALA A 467 8.90 -6.28 5.83
N LEU A 468 9.58 -5.14 5.70
CA LEU A 468 10.06 -4.29 6.80
C LEU A 468 9.04 -3.19 7.07
N ASP A 469 9.21 -2.48 8.19
CA ASP A 469 8.42 -1.27 8.48
C ASP A 469 8.92 -0.13 7.57
N ASN A 470 8.23 0.10 6.45
CA ASN A 470 8.65 1.03 5.42
C ASN A 470 8.03 2.42 5.56
N VAL A 471 8.72 3.45 5.06
CA VAL A 471 8.15 4.80 4.83
C VAL A 471 8.10 5.07 3.33
N LEU A 472 6.87 5.13 2.80
CA LEU A 472 6.61 5.41 1.39
C LEU A 472 6.03 6.82 1.27
N THR A 473 6.74 7.68 0.55
CA THR A 473 6.30 9.04 0.22
C THR A 473 6.06 9.15 -1.28
N GLY A 474 4.83 9.47 -1.67
CA GLY A 474 4.43 9.76 -3.04
C GLY A 474 4.95 11.12 -3.53
N ASN A 475 4.61 11.43 -4.77
CA ASN A 475 4.98 12.66 -5.45
C ASN A 475 3.74 13.54 -5.68
N ALA A 476 3.74 14.40 -6.70
CA ALA A 476 2.59 15.25 -6.99
C ALA A 476 1.55 14.64 -7.97
N GLY A 477 1.80 13.41 -8.43
CA GLY A 477 0.92 12.66 -9.31
C GLY A 477 0.08 11.67 -8.51
N ASN A 478 -0.89 11.06 -9.17
CA ASN A 478 -1.75 10.04 -8.54
C ASN A 478 -0.95 8.74 -8.36
N ASN A 479 -0.59 8.42 -7.13
CA ASN A 479 0.24 7.29 -6.74
C ASN A 479 -0.60 6.15 -6.14
N VAL A 480 -0.17 4.92 -6.40
CA VAL A 480 -0.57 3.76 -5.60
C VAL A 480 0.60 3.41 -4.69
N LEU A 481 0.39 3.50 -3.37
CA LEU A 481 1.36 3.15 -2.35
C LEU A 481 0.94 1.86 -1.65
N VAL A 482 1.77 0.82 -1.79
CA VAL A 482 1.56 -0.49 -1.18
C VAL A 482 2.71 -0.73 -0.20
N GLY A 483 2.45 -0.67 1.10
CA GLY A 483 3.47 -0.90 2.13
C GLY A 483 4.07 -2.31 2.05
N GLY A 484 3.22 -3.30 1.80
CA GLY A 484 3.62 -4.70 1.90
C GLY A 484 3.40 -5.19 3.31
N ALA A 485 4.20 -6.15 3.78
CA ALA A 485 4.12 -6.57 5.17
C ALA A 485 5.00 -5.66 6.03
N GLY A 486 4.61 -5.43 7.28
CA GLY A 486 5.32 -4.50 8.16
C GLY A 486 4.31 -3.54 8.79
N ALA A 487 4.75 -2.65 9.67
CA ALA A 487 3.95 -1.52 10.11
C ALA A 487 4.40 -0.28 9.34
N ASP A 488 3.72 0.01 8.23
CA ASP A 488 4.19 0.97 7.24
C ASP A 488 3.65 2.39 7.47
N THR A 489 4.37 3.38 6.95
CA THR A 489 3.89 4.78 6.85
C THR A 489 3.75 5.15 5.39
N LEU A 490 2.51 5.42 4.95
CA LEU A 490 2.17 5.79 3.58
C LEU A 490 1.76 7.26 3.54
N ILE A 491 2.45 8.07 2.73
CA ILE A 491 2.26 9.52 2.60
C ILE A 491 2.04 9.82 1.12
N GLY A 492 0.85 10.23 0.68
CA GLY A 492 0.57 10.48 -0.74
C GLY A 492 1.31 11.68 -1.31
N GLY A 493 1.19 12.81 -0.61
CA GLY A 493 1.52 14.10 -1.20
C GLY A 493 0.30 14.64 -1.94
N THR A 494 0.49 15.45 -2.98
CA THR A 494 -0.65 15.96 -3.75
C THR A 494 -1.02 14.99 -4.86
N GLY A 495 -2.29 14.90 -5.23
CA GLY A 495 -2.76 13.96 -6.24
C GLY A 495 -3.96 13.20 -5.70
N ASN A 496 -4.57 12.34 -6.51
CA ASN A 496 -5.57 11.40 -5.99
C ASN A 496 -4.90 10.05 -5.81
N ASP A 497 -4.53 9.75 -4.58
CA ASP A 497 -3.68 8.63 -4.21
C ASP A 497 -4.49 7.44 -3.71
N THR A 498 -3.87 6.26 -3.77
CA THR A 498 -4.45 5.03 -3.25
C THR A 498 -3.46 4.33 -2.33
N TYR A 499 -3.87 4.15 -1.08
CA TYR A 499 -3.14 3.44 -0.04
C TYR A 499 -3.63 2.00 0.04
N VAL A 500 -2.71 1.03 0.02
CA VAL A 500 -3.03 -0.37 0.31
C VAL A 500 -2.52 -0.71 1.69
N VAL A 501 -3.46 -0.95 2.61
CA VAL A 501 -3.21 -1.25 4.03
C VAL A 501 -3.51 -2.72 4.30
N ASP A 502 -2.50 -3.49 4.68
CA ASP A 502 -2.65 -4.91 4.97
C ASP A 502 -2.28 -5.30 6.41
N ASN A 503 -1.70 -4.36 7.17
CA ASN A 503 -1.35 -4.51 8.57
C ASN A 503 -2.04 -3.43 9.42
N ILE A 504 -2.49 -3.82 10.61
CA ILE A 504 -3.09 -2.89 11.58
C ILE A 504 -2.10 -1.82 12.10
N GLY A 505 -0.80 -2.06 11.92
CA GLY A 505 0.27 -1.10 12.22
C GLY A 505 0.44 -0.02 11.16
N ASP A 506 -0.17 -0.17 9.98
CA ASP A 506 0.01 0.79 8.88
C ASP A 506 -0.67 2.13 9.19
N THR A 507 0.00 3.21 8.82
CA THR A 507 -0.47 4.57 8.99
C THR A 507 -0.50 5.29 7.65
N VAL A 508 -1.58 6.03 7.40
CA VAL A 508 -1.76 6.88 6.23
C VAL A 508 -1.69 8.33 6.67
N THR A 509 -0.95 9.18 5.95
CA THR A 509 -0.79 10.60 6.29
C THR A 509 -1.06 11.49 5.09
N GLU A 510 -2.23 12.14 5.13
CA GLU A 510 -2.66 13.13 4.14
C GLU A 510 -2.81 14.52 4.76
N LEU A 511 -2.42 15.57 4.03
CA LEU A 511 -2.72 16.95 4.41
C LEU A 511 -4.00 17.45 3.72
N ALA A 512 -4.55 18.53 4.26
CA ALA A 512 -5.72 19.16 3.67
C ALA A 512 -5.43 19.73 2.28
N ASP A 513 -6.41 19.63 1.38
CA ASP A 513 -6.36 20.11 -0.01
C ASP A 513 -5.31 19.42 -0.89
N GLU A 514 -4.86 18.21 -0.53
CA GLU A 514 -3.86 17.46 -1.31
C GLU A 514 -4.48 16.55 -2.38
N GLY A 515 -5.75 16.17 -2.27
CA GLY A 515 -6.25 15.11 -3.13
C GLY A 515 -7.71 14.76 -2.95
N HIS A 516 -8.07 13.64 -3.58
CA HIS A 516 -9.25 12.86 -3.19
C HIS A 516 -8.83 11.41 -3.17
N ASP A 517 -8.70 10.87 -1.97
CA ASP A 517 -7.80 9.76 -1.70
C ASP A 517 -8.54 8.53 -1.21
N LEU A 518 -8.00 7.35 -1.53
CA LEU A 518 -8.63 6.06 -1.27
C LEU A 518 -7.72 5.18 -0.42
N VAL A 519 -8.25 4.69 0.70
CA VAL A 519 -7.66 3.56 1.44
C VAL A 519 -8.33 2.25 1.02
N ARG A 520 -7.55 1.31 0.49
CA ARG A 520 -7.94 -0.08 0.27
C ARG A 520 -7.33 -0.94 1.37
N THR A 521 -8.16 -1.60 2.18
CA THR A 521 -7.65 -2.32 3.35
C THR A 521 -8.15 -3.77 3.45
N SER A 522 -7.26 -4.69 3.83
CA SER A 522 -7.60 -6.08 4.16
C SER A 522 -7.66 -6.36 5.67
N VAL A 523 -7.61 -5.32 6.49
CA VAL A 523 -7.77 -5.35 7.95
C VAL A 523 -8.86 -4.38 8.36
N SER A 524 -9.38 -4.49 9.58
CA SER A 524 -10.26 -3.45 10.09
C SER A 524 -9.48 -2.15 10.26
N TYR A 525 -10.02 -1.03 9.77
CA TYR A 525 -9.28 0.23 9.69
C TYR A 525 -10.14 1.45 10.01
N THR A 526 -9.50 2.50 10.53
CA THR A 526 -10.11 3.82 10.69
C THR A 526 -9.38 4.78 9.78
N LEU A 527 -10.10 5.46 8.89
CA LEU A 527 -9.52 6.41 7.95
C LEU A 527 -8.81 7.53 8.72
N SER A 528 -7.60 7.86 8.27
CA SER A 528 -6.87 9.01 8.79
C SER A 528 -7.56 10.31 8.35
N ALA A 529 -7.24 11.43 9.00
CA ALA A 529 -7.78 12.73 8.60
C ALA A 529 -7.44 13.03 7.13
N ASN A 530 -8.34 13.76 6.45
CA ASN A 530 -8.20 14.16 5.04
C ASN A 530 -8.24 13.03 4.01
N VAL A 531 -8.65 11.81 4.40
CA VAL A 531 -8.94 10.74 3.44
C VAL A 531 -10.45 10.67 3.20
N GLU A 532 -10.88 10.66 1.95
CA GLU A 532 -12.30 10.68 1.56
C GLU A 532 -12.89 9.27 1.40
N ASP A 533 -12.15 8.33 0.82
CA ASP A 533 -12.69 7.02 0.45
C ASP A 533 -12.05 5.86 1.22
N GLY A 534 -12.88 4.88 1.58
CA GLY A 534 -12.47 3.63 2.19
C GLY A 534 -13.06 2.42 1.48
N GLN A 535 -12.25 1.41 1.17
CA GLN A 535 -12.68 0.17 0.57
C GLN A 535 -12.09 -1.03 1.31
N LEU A 536 -12.97 -1.88 1.85
CA LEU A 536 -12.61 -3.18 2.39
C LEU A 536 -12.35 -4.18 1.23
N VAL A 537 -11.27 -4.94 1.35
CA VAL A 537 -10.91 -6.01 0.41
C VAL A 537 -10.63 -7.31 1.14
N GLY A 538 -10.58 -8.42 0.41
CA GLY A 538 -10.34 -9.75 0.98
C GLY A 538 -11.64 -10.48 1.35
N LEU A 539 -11.49 -11.54 2.15
CA LEU A 539 -12.55 -12.51 2.48
C LEU A 539 -12.72 -12.67 4.00
N SER A 540 -12.34 -11.66 4.78
CA SER A 540 -12.51 -11.66 6.23
C SER A 540 -13.58 -10.65 6.61
N ALA A 541 -14.38 -10.97 7.63
CA ALA A 541 -15.29 -10.02 8.26
C ALA A 541 -14.46 -8.96 9.00
N ILE A 542 -14.33 -7.79 8.37
CA ILE A 542 -13.55 -6.65 8.84
C ILE A 542 -14.42 -5.40 8.79
N ASN A 543 -14.02 -4.35 9.49
CA ASN A 543 -14.84 -3.15 9.68
C ASN A 543 -14.09 -1.91 9.22
N ILE A 544 -14.83 -0.89 8.81
CA ILE A 544 -14.25 0.40 8.44
C ILE A 544 -14.96 1.54 9.15
N THR A 545 -14.15 2.44 9.69
CA THR A 545 -14.63 3.70 10.27
C THR A 545 -14.04 4.86 9.49
N GLY A 546 -14.86 5.82 9.08
CA GLY A 546 -14.44 7.06 8.43
C GLY A 546 -13.85 8.07 9.42
N ASN A 547 -13.84 9.33 9.01
CA ASN A 547 -13.33 10.47 9.78
C ASN A 547 -14.44 11.54 9.92
N ALA A 548 -14.10 12.83 9.84
CA ALA A 548 -15.09 13.91 9.99
C ALA A 548 -15.52 14.53 8.64
N LEU A 549 -15.00 14.01 7.53
CA LEU A 549 -15.37 14.38 6.16
C LEU A 549 -16.60 13.59 5.70
N ASP A 550 -17.15 14.00 4.56
CA ASP A 550 -18.17 13.23 3.83
C ASP A 550 -17.49 12.03 3.14
N ASN A 551 -17.38 10.92 3.85
CA ASN A 551 -16.67 9.71 3.44
C ASN A 551 -17.52 8.79 2.56
N ARG A 552 -16.86 8.11 1.60
CA ARG A 552 -17.45 6.98 0.88
C ARG A 552 -16.82 5.67 1.34
N LEU A 553 -17.58 4.86 2.08
CA LEU A 553 -17.12 3.57 2.61
C LEU A 553 -17.77 2.42 1.84
N THR A 554 -16.95 1.52 1.31
CA THR A 554 -17.37 0.30 0.59
C THR A 554 -16.90 -0.95 1.32
N GLY A 555 -17.84 -1.80 1.72
CA GLY A 555 -17.60 -3.11 2.32
C GLY A 555 -17.12 -4.17 1.33
N ASN A 556 -16.80 -5.34 1.86
CA ASN A 556 -16.45 -6.53 1.11
C ASN A 556 -17.65 -7.49 1.03
N VAL A 557 -17.42 -8.79 0.86
CA VAL A 557 -18.50 -9.78 0.68
C VAL A 557 -18.92 -10.47 1.98
N GLU A 558 -18.29 -10.10 3.10
CA GLU A 558 -18.55 -10.63 4.43
C GLU A 558 -19.29 -9.58 5.26
N ALA A 559 -19.86 -9.99 6.40
CA ALA A 559 -20.48 -9.06 7.33
C ALA A 559 -19.49 -7.98 7.82
N ASN A 560 -19.80 -6.71 7.58
CA ASN A 560 -18.98 -5.56 7.92
C ASN A 560 -19.75 -4.56 8.80
N LEU A 561 -19.05 -3.88 9.70
CA LEU A 561 -19.52 -2.64 10.31
C LEU A 561 -18.95 -1.46 9.53
N LEU A 562 -19.82 -0.63 8.96
CA LEU A 562 -19.49 0.62 8.27
C LEU A 562 -19.96 1.79 9.13
N ASP A 563 -19.01 2.60 9.60
CA ASP A 563 -19.27 3.80 10.41
C ASP A 563 -18.63 5.00 9.72
N GLY A 564 -19.43 5.87 9.11
CA GLY A 564 -18.94 7.03 8.35
C GLY A 564 -18.22 8.08 9.21
N GLY A 565 -18.56 8.15 10.50
CA GLY A 565 -18.22 9.28 11.35
C GLY A 565 -19.26 10.40 11.22
N LEU A 566 -18.85 11.65 11.47
CA LEU A 566 -19.78 12.79 11.61
C LEU A 566 -20.25 13.42 10.29
N GLY A 567 -19.66 13.02 9.16
CA GLY A 567 -19.86 13.59 7.84
C GLY A 567 -21.24 13.27 7.26
N ALA A 568 -21.53 13.73 6.04
CA ALA A 568 -22.66 13.20 5.27
C ALA A 568 -22.13 12.06 4.37
N ASP A 569 -22.18 10.85 4.89
CA ASP A 569 -21.40 9.73 4.38
C ASP A 569 -22.17 8.86 3.38
N THR A 570 -21.47 8.18 2.48
CA THR A 570 -22.03 7.13 1.62
C THR A 570 -21.52 5.77 2.06
N LEU A 571 -22.39 4.93 2.61
CA LEU A 571 -22.05 3.61 3.13
C LEU A 571 -22.61 2.52 2.20
N ILE A 572 -21.75 1.62 1.73
CA ILE A 572 -22.08 0.59 0.74
C ILE A 572 -21.60 -0.76 1.28
N GLY A 573 -22.48 -1.60 1.82
CA GLY A 573 -22.11 -2.86 2.46
C GLY A 573 -21.64 -3.91 1.47
N GLY A 574 -22.48 -4.22 0.48
CA GLY A 574 -22.12 -5.16 -0.58
C GLY A 574 -22.94 -6.43 -0.48
N THR A 575 -22.35 -7.53 -0.04
CA THR A 575 -23.08 -8.76 0.33
C THR A 575 -22.61 -9.17 1.72
N GLY A 576 -23.38 -9.99 2.42
CA GLY A 576 -23.14 -10.27 3.83
C GLY A 576 -24.23 -9.65 4.70
N ASN A 577 -24.06 -9.73 6.02
CA ASN A 577 -24.97 -9.11 6.97
C ASN A 577 -24.27 -7.89 7.56
N ASP A 578 -24.45 -6.76 6.92
CA ASP A 578 -23.76 -5.53 7.23
C ASP A 578 -24.47 -4.72 8.31
N THR A 579 -23.69 -3.92 9.04
CA THR A 579 -24.20 -2.97 10.02
C THR A 579 -23.72 -1.57 9.67
N TYR A 580 -24.67 -0.67 9.48
CA TYR A 580 -24.45 0.73 9.15
C TYR A 580 -24.66 1.60 10.38
N VAL A 581 -23.69 2.45 10.70
CA VAL A 581 -23.86 3.50 11.72
C VAL A 581 -24.27 4.79 11.02
N VAL A 582 -25.36 5.39 11.47
CA VAL A 582 -25.89 6.63 10.93
C VAL A 582 -25.97 7.66 12.05
N ASP A 583 -25.23 8.75 11.91
CA ASP A 583 -25.27 9.86 12.87
C ASP A 583 -25.59 11.21 12.23
N ASN A 584 -25.62 11.26 10.90
CA ASN A 584 -25.95 12.44 10.13
C ASN A 584 -27.16 12.17 9.24
N VAL A 585 -28.10 13.12 9.18
CA VAL A 585 -29.27 13.01 8.29
C VAL A 585 -28.90 13.06 6.80
N GLY A 586 -27.67 13.45 6.48
CA GLY A 586 -27.10 13.44 5.14
C GLY A 586 -26.51 12.10 4.72
N ASP A 587 -26.40 11.12 5.63
CA ASP A 587 -25.88 9.79 5.31
C ASP A 587 -26.75 9.10 4.25
N VAL A 588 -26.11 8.28 3.42
CA VAL A 588 -26.74 7.50 2.36
C VAL A 588 -26.24 6.06 2.46
N ILE A 589 -27.16 5.13 2.69
CA ILE A 589 -26.87 3.69 2.64
C ILE A 589 -27.25 3.15 1.25
N SER A 590 -26.36 2.37 0.66
CA SER A 590 -26.59 1.63 -0.58
C SER A 590 -26.46 0.14 -0.31
N GLU A 591 -27.60 -0.54 -0.13
CA GLU A 591 -27.68 -2.00 -0.01
C GLU A 591 -28.36 -2.58 -1.25
N ASP A 592 -27.54 -3.06 -2.20
CA ASP A 592 -28.00 -3.54 -3.49
C ASP A 592 -28.14 -5.08 -3.53
N SER A 593 -27.69 -5.79 -2.48
CA SER A 593 -27.88 -7.23 -2.45
C SER A 593 -29.36 -7.58 -2.32
N THR A 594 -29.76 -8.64 -3.02
CA THR A 594 -31.14 -9.17 -2.98
C THR A 594 -31.14 -10.64 -2.56
N LEU A 595 -30.07 -11.10 -1.90
CA LEU A 595 -29.96 -12.49 -1.47
C LEU A 595 -30.88 -12.75 -0.29
N ALA A 596 -31.88 -13.60 -0.50
CA ALA A 596 -32.80 -14.00 0.55
C ALA A 596 -32.03 -14.71 1.69
N GLY A 597 -31.97 -14.08 2.87
CA GLY A 597 -31.29 -14.58 4.07
C GLY A 597 -30.15 -13.70 4.58
N GLU A 598 -29.73 -12.70 3.78
CA GLU A 598 -28.95 -11.57 4.30
C GLU A 598 -29.86 -10.71 5.17
N ILE A 599 -29.29 -10.19 6.26
CA ILE A 599 -30.00 -9.36 7.23
C ILE A 599 -29.10 -8.20 7.59
N ASP A 600 -29.45 -7.03 7.06
CA ASP A 600 -28.70 -5.80 7.19
C ASP A 600 -29.34 -4.89 8.24
N SER A 601 -28.48 -4.23 9.00
CA SER A 601 -28.87 -3.50 10.20
C SER A 601 -28.39 -2.05 10.18
N VAL A 602 -29.26 -1.13 10.57
CA VAL A 602 -28.92 0.28 10.76
C VAL A 602 -28.95 0.61 12.25
N ARG A 603 -27.89 1.24 12.74
CA ARG A 603 -27.81 1.84 14.08
C ARG A 603 -27.80 3.35 13.92
N SER A 604 -28.93 4.01 14.23
CA SER A 604 -29.09 5.44 13.95
C SER A 604 -29.24 6.28 15.21
N SER A 605 -28.46 7.36 15.31
CA SER A 605 -28.63 8.40 16.36
C SER A 605 -29.50 9.58 15.91
N VAL A 606 -30.06 9.51 14.70
CA VAL A 606 -31.02 10.47 14.14
C VAL A 606 -32.32 9.75 13.77
N SER A 607 -33.36 10.50 13.40
CA SER A 607 -34.55 9.85 12.83
C SER A 607 -34.20 9.24 11.48
N TRP A 608 -34.56 7.99 11.24
CA TRP A 608 -34.12 7.25 10.07
C TRP A 608 -35.22 6.39 9.45
N GLY A 609 -35.17 6.30 8.12
CA GLY A 609 -36.02 5.42 7.34
C GLY A 609 -35.18 4.37 6.61
N LEU A 610 -35.54 3.10 6.74
CA LEU A 610 -34.87 2.02 6.03
C LEU A 610 -35.11 2.14 4.52
N GLY A 611 -34.01 2.14 3.75
CA GLY A 611 -34.03 1.99 2.30
C GLY A 611 -34.41 0.56 1.88
N ALA A 612 -34.27 0.25 0.59
CA ALA A 612 -34.49 -1.12 0.11
C ALA A 612 -33.47 -2.09 0.71
N ASN A 613 -33.85 -3.37 0.86
CA ASN A 613 -32.99 -4.47 1.33
C ASN A 613 -32.36 -4.27 2.72
N LEU A 614 -32.94 -3.40 3.55
CA LEU A 614 -32.55 -3.27 4.95
C LEU A 614 -33.67 -3.79 5.84
N GLU A 615 -33.34 -4.67 6.78
CA GLU A 615 -34.32 -5.37 7.62
C GLU A 615 -34.43 -4.76 9.01
N ASN A 616 -33.31 -4.35 9.62
CA ASN A 616 -33.29 -3.93 11.02
C ASN A 616 -32.93 -2.46 11.19
N LEU A 617 -33.66 -1.75 12.04
CA LEU A 617 -33.32 -0.42 12.53
C LEU A 617 -33.25 -0.44 14.05
N THR A 618 -32.14 0.02 14.62
CA THR A 618 -32.00 0.31 16.05
C THR A 618 -31.69 1.79 16.23
N LEU A 619 -32.60 2.50 16.89
CA LEU A 619 -32.39 3.88 17.33
C LEU A 619 -31.48 3.86 18.56
N ILE A 620 -30.46 4.71 18.57
CA ILE A 620 -29.51 4.86 19.68
C ILE A 620 -29.58 6.27 20.24
N GLY A 621 -28.98 6.48 21.42
CA GLY A 621 -29.08 7.76 22.14
C GLY A 621 -30.34 7.86 23.00
N ASN A 622 -30.71 9.09 23.37
CA ASN A 622 -31.88 9.36 24.24
C ASN A 622 -32.79 10.46 23.66
N ASP A 623 -32.55 10.90 22.43
CA ASP A 623 -33.36 11.94 21.79
C ASP A 623 -34.65 11.33 21.25
N ASN A 624 -35.70 12.15 21.13
CA ASN A 624 -36.98 11.75 20.54
C ASN A 624 -36.85 11.66 19.01
N ILE A 625 -36.32 10.54 18.54
CA ILE A 625 -36.10 10.24 17.12
C ILE A 625 -37.08 9.15 16.66
N ASN A 626 -37.33 9.06 15.36
CA ASN A 626 -38.34 8.16 14.79
C ASN A 626 -37.72 7.12 13.86
N GLY A 627 -38.36 5.96 13.78
CA GLY A 627 -37.98 4.87 12.91
C GLY A 627 -39.07 4.57 11.89
N LEU A 628 -38.67 4.51 10.62
CA LEU A 628 -39.55 4.14 9.51
C LEU A 628 -38.96 2.90 8.81
N GLY A 629 -39.73 1.84 8.70
CA GLY A 629 -39.38 0.65 7.91
C GLY A 629 -39.70 0.85 6.43
N ASN A 630 -39.69 -0.26 5.70
CA ASN A 630 -39.91 -0.32 4.26
C ASN A 630 -41.06 -1.32 3.95
N ALA A 631 -40.96 -2.10 2.87
CA ALA A 631 -41.99 -3.06 2.48
C ALA A 631 -41.65 -4.52 2.86
N LEU A 632 -40.49 -4.73 3.51
CA LEU A 632 -40.02 -6.01 4.03
C LEU A 632 -40.52 -6.23 5.45
N ASP A 633 -40.34 -7.44 5.99
CA ASP A 633 -40.60 -7.75 7.39
C ASP A 633 -39.46 -7.17 8.24
N ASN A 634 -39.64 -5.97 8.78
CA ASN A 634 -38.62 -5.21 9.49
C ASN A 634 -38.64 -5.43 11.00
N VAL A 635 -37.48 -5.26 11.66
CA VAL A 635 -37.36 -5.13 13.12
C VAL A 635 -36.92 -3.73 13.48
N LEU A 636 -37.81 -2.95 14.10
CA LEU A 636 -37.57 -1.58 14.52
C LEU A 636 -37.46 -1.54 16.04
N THR A 637 -36.29 -1.18 16.55
CA THR A 637 -36.03 -0.98 17.98
C THR A 637 -35.82 0.51 18.27
N GLY A 638 -36.67 1.08 19.09
CA GLY A 638 -36.59 2.43 19.62
C GLY A 638 -35.50 2.60 20.67
N ASN A 639 -35.31 3.85 21.09
CA ASN A 639 -34.38 4.23 22.14
C ASN A 639 -35.16 4.56 23.44
N ALA A 640 -34.57 5.34 24.34
CA ALA A 640 -35.26 5.72 25.59
C ALA A 640 -36.09 7.01 25.48
N GLY A 641 -36.15 7.61 24.28
CA GLY A 641 -36.96 8.78 23.98
C GLY A 641 -38.32 8.38 23.43
N ASN A 642 -39.20 9.36 23.25
CA ASN A 642 -40.52 9.12 22.67
C ASN A 642 -40.38 8.92 21.15
N ASN A 643 -40.53 7.68 20.69
CA ASN A 643 -40.33 7.29 19.30
C ASN A 643 -41.67 7.10 18.58
N VAL A 644 -41.71 7.49 17.30
CA VAL A 644 -42.73 7.01 16.36
C VAL A 644 -42.10 5.90 15.53
N LEU A 645 -42.63 4.69 15.63
CA LEU A 645 -42.20 3.51 14.89
C LEU A 645 -43.28 3.11 13.87
N VAL A 646 -42.92 3.12 12.60
CA VAL A 646 -43.81 2.78 11.48
C VAL A 646 -43.15 1.66 10.70
N GLY A 647 -43.68 0.43 10.78
CA GLY A 647 -43.10 -0.73 10.11
C GLY A 647 -43.23 -0.66 8.59
N GLY A 648 -44.44 -0.35 8.09
CA GLY A 648 -44.74 -0.35 6.68
C GLY A 648 -45.52 -1.61 6.30
N ALA A 649 -45.50 -1.99 5.02
CA ALA A 649 -46.43 -3.03 4.54
C ALA A 649 -46.08 -4.47 4.99
N GLY A 650 -44.87 -4.71 5.50
CA GLY A 650 -44.38 -6.02 5.92
C GLY A 650 -45.09 -6.57 7.16
N ALA A 651 -44.68 -7.73 7.64
CA ALA A 651 -45.04 -8.21 8.98
C ALA A 651 -43.92 -7.81 9.95
N ASP A 652 -44.07 -6.67 10.58
CA ASP A 652 -42.98 -5.97 11.27
C ASP A 652 -42.95 -6.27 12.78
N THR A 653 -41.77 -6.20 13.39
CA THR A 653 -41.61 -6.19 14.86
C THR A 653 -41.21 -4.80 15.32
N LEU A 654 -42.08 -4.14 16.09
CA LEU A 654 -41.87 -2.81 16.63
C LEU A 654 -41.62 -2.88 18.13
N ILE A 655 -40.47 -2.40 18.59
CA ILE A 655 -40.02 -2.45 19.99
C ILE A 655 -39.73 -1.01 20.42
N GLY A 656 -40.58 -0.39 21.24
CA GLY A 656 -40.45 1.03 21.60
C GLY A 656 -39.29 1.30 22.57
N GLY A 657 -39.27 0.58 23.68
CA GLY A 657 -38.21 0.70 24.67
C GLY A 657 -38.73 1.34 25.95
N THR A 658 -38.30 2.55 26.26
CA THR A 658 -38.91 3.35 27.34
C THR A 658 -39.24 4.72 26.77
N GLY A 659 -40.25 5.38 27.28
CA GLY A 659 -40.74 6.63 26.72
C GLY A 659 -42.23 6.50 26.40
N ASN A 660 -42.79 7.53 25.79
CA ASN A 660 -44.16 7.46 25.27
C ASN A 660 -44.09 7.27 23.77
N ASP A 661 -44.21 6.04 23.34
CA ASP A 661 -44.01 5.60 21.98
C ASP A 661 -45.33 5.56 21.19
N THR A 662 -45.21 5.71 19.88
CA THR A 662 -46.32 5.58 18.95
C THR A 662 -45.99 4.55 17.88
N TYR A 663 -46.79 3.49 17.85
CA TYR A 663 -46.69 2.40 16.90
C TYR A 663 -47.72 2.58 15.79
N VAL A 664 -47.31 2.49 14.53
CA VAL A 664 -48.24 2.47 13.39
C VAL A 664 -48.27 1.07 12.82
N VAL A 665 -49.47 0.50 12.75
CA VAL A 665 -49.73 -0.88 12.34
C VAL A 665 -50.66 -0.88 11.14
N ASP A 666 -50.20 -1.45 10.04
CA ASP A 666 -50.98 -1.61 8.80
C ASP A 666 -51.08 -3.08 8.36
N ASN A 667 -50.37 -3.99 9.00
CA ASN A 667 -50.44 -5.42 8.75
C ASN A 667 -50.83 -6.19 10.02
N ILE A 668 -51.73 -7.16 9.90
CA ILE A 668 -52.14 -8.00 11.04
C ILE A 668 -51.01 -8.93 11.53
N GLY A 669 -49.96 -9.10 10.70
CA GLY A 669 -48.75 -9.82 11.04
C GLY A 669 -47.78 -9.03 11.91
N ASP A 670 -48.00 -7.72 12.09
CA ASP A 670 -47.15 -6.88 12.93
C ASP A 670 -47.17 -7.37 14.38
N VAL A 671 -46.06 -7.14 15.07
CA VAL A 671 -45.87 -7.48 16.48
C VAL A 671 -45.32 -6.26 17.19
N ILE A 672 -46.05 -5.77 18.20
CA ILE A 672 -45.55 -4.73 19.10
C ILE A 672 -45.02 -5.41 20.36
N SER A 673 -43.81 -5.03 20.77
CA SER A 673 -43.18 -5.45 22.02
C SER A 673 -42.94 -4.23 22.90
N GLU A 674 -43.85 -3.99 23.85
CA GLU A 674 -43.70 -2.97 24.88
C GLU A 674 -43.42 -3.63 26.23
N GLU A 675 -42.18 -3.51 26.70
CA GLU A 675 -41.68 -4.18 27.91
C GLU A 675 -41.47 -3.19 29.06
N SER A 676 -41.61 -1.88 28.82
CA SER A 676 -41.57 -0.90 29.89
C SER A 676 -42.74 -1.10 30.84
N THR A 677 -42.46 -0.84 32.12
CA THR A 677 -43.45 -0.87 33.21
C THR A 677 -43.39 0.42 34.04
N LEU A 678 -42.77 1.46 33.48
CA LEU A 678 -42.61 2.74 34.16
C LEU A 678 -43.95 3.45 34.26
N ALA A 679 -44.36 3.75 35.49
CA ALA A 679 -45.64 4.40 35.74
C ALA A 679 -45.67 5.81 35.12
N GLY A 680 -46.64 6.06 34.25
CA GLY A 680 -46.86 7.35 33.59
C GLY A 680 -46.32 7.41 32.16
N GLU A 681 -45.65 6.35 31.69
CA GLU A 681 -45.49 6.12 30.26
C GLU A 681 -46.85 5.78 29.65
N ILE A 682 -47.10 6.30 28.45
CA ILE A 682 -48.36 6.14 27.74
C ILE A 682 -48.04 5.90 26.27
N ASP A 683 -48.32 4.69 25.83
CA ASP A 683 -48.03 4.24 24.48
C ASP A 683 -49.30 4.19 23.63
N ILE A 684 -49.14 4.50 22.34
CA ILE A 684 -50.25 4.63 21.39
C ILE A 684 -50.03 3.69 20.22
N VAL A 685 -51.03 2.84 19.93
CA VAL A 685 -51.12 2.12 18.67
C VAL A 685 -52.08 2.84 17.74
N ARG A 686 -51.62 3.15 16.53
CA ARG A 686 -52.43 3.68 15.43
C ARG A 686 -52.59 2.57 14.39
N SER A 687 -53.78 2.00 14.24
CA SER A 687 -53.97 0.82 13.40
C SER A 687 -54.95 1.04 12.26
N SER A 688 -54.56 0.65 11.03
CA SER A 688 -55.48 0.57 9.87
C SER A 688 -56.07 -0.83 9.68
N VAL A 689 -55.85 -1.74 10.62
CA VAL A 689 -56.43 -3.08 10.68
C VAL A 689 -57.14 -3.28 12.01
N SER A 690 -57.96 -4.32 12.14
CA SER A 690 -58.49 -4.69 13.46
C SER A 690 -57.34 -5.08 14.38
N TRP A 691 -57.29 -4.50 15.57
CA TRP A 691 -56.13 -4.62 16.45
C TRP A 691 -56.51 -4.85 17.91
N GLY A 692 -55.68 -5.65 18.59
CA GLY A 692 -55.76 -5.88 20.03
C GLY A 692 -54.50 -5.38 20.72
N LEU A 693 -54.65 -4.58 21.78
CA LEU A 693 -53.51 -4.11 22.56
C LEU A 693 -52.85 -5.27 23.30
N GLY A 694 -51.53 -5.37 23.15
CA GLY A 694 -50.66 -6.24 23.95
C GLY A 694 -50.48 -5.73 25.39
N ALA A 695 -49.57 -6.33 26.15
CA ALA A 695 -49.25 -5.83 27.49
C ALA A 695 -48.62 -4.42 27.41
N ASN A 696 -48.77 -3.62 28.48
CA ASN A 696 -48.16 -2.30 28.65
C ASN A 696 -48.51 -1.26 27.56
N LEU A 697 -49.58 -1.48 26.79
CA LEU A 697 -50.08 -0.51 25.82
C LEU A 697 -51.40 0.08 26.33
N GLU A 698 -51.50 1.40 26.40
CA GLU A 698 -52.67 2.08 26.98
C GLU A 698 -53.67 2.50 25.91
N ASN A 699 -53.22 2.98 24.76
CA ASN A 699 -54.11 3.64 23.80
C ASN A 699 -54.13 2.95 22.43
N LEU A 700 -55.34 2.81 21.87
CA LEU A 700 -55.57 2.38 20.50
C LEU A 700 -56.36 3.43 19.74
N THR A 701 -55.88 3.84 18.57
CA THR A 701 -56.62 4.66 17.61
C THR A 701 -56.73 3.91 16.30
N LEU A 702 -57.94 3.55 15.91
CA LEU A 702 -58.24 3.01 14.59
C LEU A 702 -58.21 4.15 13.57
N ILE A 703 -57.57 3.93 12.43
CA ILE A 703 -57.45 4.91 11.35
C ILE A 703 -58.05 4.36 10.05
N GLY A 704 -58.37 5.26 9.12
CA GLY A 704 -59.06 4.90 7.87
C GLY A 704 -60.59 4.94 8.01
N ASN A 705 -61.28 4.25 7.10
CA ASN A 705 -62.76 4.22 7.05
C ASN A 705 -63.31 2.79 6.95
N ASP A 706 -62.47 1.77 7.11
CA ASP A 706 -62.90 0.38 7.03
C ASP A 706 -63.55 -0.05 8.35
N ASN A 707 -64.45 -1.02 8.28
CA ASN A 707 -65.10 -1.60 9.48
C ASN A 707 -64.12 -2.53 10.21
N ILE A 708 -63.23 -1.94 10.99
CA ILE A 708 -62.21 -2.62 11.80
C ILE A 708 -62.59 -2.53 13.29
N ASN A 709 -61.98 -3.38 14.12
CA ASN A 709 -62.35 -3.51 15.53
C ASN A 709 -61.16 -3.25 16.45
N GLY A 710 -61.45 -2.75 17.65
CA GLY A 710 -60.46 -2.48 18.69
C GLY A 710 -60.70 -3.35 19.91
N LEU A 711 -59.64 -3.99 20.41
CA LEU A 711 -59.64 -4.76 21.65
C LEU A 711 -58.55 -4.19 22.58
N GLY A 712 -58.94 -3.79 23.79
CA GLY A 712 -58.01 -3.38 24.84
C GLY A 712 -57.43 -4.59 25.58
N ASN A 713 -56.81 -4.33 26.72
CA ASN A 713 -56.15 -5.32 27.56
C ASN A 713 -56.68 -5.25 29.00
N ALA A 714 -55.84 -5.42 30.01
CA ALA A 714 -56.23 -5.39 31.42
C ALA A 714 -55.95 -4.04 32.11
N LEU A 715 -55.36 -3.08 31.38
CA LEU A 715 -55.06 -1.72 31.82
C LEU A 715 -56.26 -0.81 31.55
N ASP A 716 -56.23 0.40 32.09
CA ASP A 716 -57.20 1.44 31.78
C ASP A 716 -56.90 2.02 30.39
N ASN A 717 -57.60 1.54 29.36
CA ASN A 717 -57.32 1.84 27.97
C ASN A 717 -58.16 3.00 27.42
N VAL A 718 -57.61 3.72 26.44
CA VAL A 718 -58.38 4.64 25.57
C VAL A 718 -58.45 4.07 24.16
N LEU A 719 -59.65 3.65 23.75
CA LEU A 719 -59.93 3.09 22.42
C LEU A 719 -60.73 4.12 21.63
N THR A 720 -60.14 4.60 20.53
CA THR A 720 -60.79 5.48 19.57
C THR A 720 -61.01 4.74 18.25
N GLY A 721 -62.26 4.65 17.83
CA GLY A 721 -62.67 4.10 16.55
C GLY A 721 -62.36 5.02 15.38
N ASN A 722 -62.73 4.56 14.18
CA ASN A 722 -62.55 5.27 12.92
C ASN A 722 -63.91 5.66 12.35
N ALA A 723 -64.01 5.92 11.04
CA ALA A 723 -65.29 6.30 10.41
C ALA A 723 -66.17 5.11 9.97
N GLY A 724 -65.71 3.88 10.21
CA GLY A 724 -66.43 2.65 9.90
C GLY A 724 -67.15 2.12 11.14
N ASN A 725 -67.99 1.11 10.94
CA ASN A 725 -68.68 0.45 12.05
C ASN A 725 -67.69 -0.41 12.85
N ASN A 726 -67.36 0.01 14.06
CA ASN A 726 -66.39 -0.60 14.93
C ASN A 726 -67.04 -1.39 16.07
N VAL A 727 -66.41 -2.49 16.46
CA VAL A 727 -66.62 -3.13 17.76
C VAL A 727 -65.45 -2.76 18.66
N LEU A 728 -65.71 -2.03 19.75
CA LEU A 728 -64.72 -1.63 20.75
C LEU A 728 -64.95 -2.41 22.05
N VAL A 729 -63.94 -3.18 22.45
CA VAL A 729 -63.96 -3.99 23.67
C VAL A 729 -62.82 -3.50 24.56
N GLY A 730 -63.13 -2.84 25.68
CA GLY A 730 -62.13 -2.30 26.60
C GLY A 730 -61.34 -3.39 27.31
N GLY A 731 -62.04 -4.35 27.91
CA GLY A 731 -61.43 -5.40 28.71
C GLY A 731 -61.62 -5.12 30.20
N ALA A 732 -60.73 -5.60 31.05
CA ALA A 732 -60.97 -5.58 32.50
C ALA A 732 -60.77 -4.21 33.17
N GLY A 733 -60.06 -3.28 32.51
CA GLY A 733 -59.69 -1.96 33.04
C GLY A 733 -60.87 -1.00 33.22
N ALA A 734 -60.61 0.24 33.63
CA ALA A 734 -61.60 1.32 33.52
C ALA A 734 -61.36 2.07 32.21
N ASP A 735 -62.07 1.67 31.17
CA ASP A 735 -61.74 2.04 29.80
C ASP A 735 -62.51 3.27 29.30
N THR A 736 -61.96 3.99 28.32
CA THR A 736 -62.65 5.03 27.56
C THR A 736 -62.82 4.56 26.13
N LEU A 737 -64.06 4.33 25.72
CA LEU A 737 -64.43 3.86 24.38
C LEU A 737 -65.09 5.01 23.60
N ILE A 738 -64.50 5.37 22.47
CA ILE A 738 -64.93 6.48 21.61
C ILE A 738 -65.14 5.89 20.22
N GLY A 739 -66.37 5.81 19.71
CA GLY A 739 -66.66 5.17 18.42
C GLY A 739 -66.24 6.04 17.24
N GLY A 740 -66.65 7.30 17.26
CA GLY A 740 -66.53 8.16 16.10
C GLY A 740 -67.73 7.97 15.19
N THR A 741 -67.59 8.22 13.89
CA THR A 741 -68.73 8.04 12.97
C THR A 741 -68.87 6.59 12.55
N GLY A 742 -70.09 6.11 12.36
CA GLY A 742 -70.36 4.70 12.05
C GLY A 742 -71.43 4.18 12.99
N ASN A 743 -71.92 2.97 12.75
CA ASN A 743 -72.78 2.31 13.73
C ASN A 743 -71.92 1.36 14.56
N ASP A 744 -71.59 1.77 15.76
CA ASP A 744 -70.59 1.16 16.60
C ASP A 744 -71.20 0.29 17.70
N THR A 745 -70.38 -0.62 18.22
CA THR A 745 -70.76 -1.48 19.33
C THR A 745 -69.70 -1.44 20.42
N TYR A 746 -70.08 -0.97 21.61
CA TYR A 746 -69.24 -0.95 22.81
C TYR A 746 -69.51 -2.19 23.66
N VAL A 747 -68.47 -2.87 24.09
CA VAL A 747 -68.57 -3.91 25.11
C VAL A 747 -68.07 -3.35 26.42
N VAL A 748 -68.97 -3.29 27.41
CA VAL A 748 -68.72 -2.74 28.74
C VAL A 748 -68.77 -3.87 29.77
N ASP A 749 -67.66 -4.10 30.46
CA ASP A 749 -67.52 -5.14 31.47
C ASP A 749 -66.98 -4.64 32.81
N ASN A 750 -66.59 -3.36 32.87
CA ASN A 750 -66.24 -2.68 34.11
C ASN A 750 -67.17 -1.47 34.34
N ILE A 751 -67.54 -1.23 35.60
CA ILE A 751 -68.36 -0.06 35.98
C ILE A 751 -67.61 1.27 35.78
N GLY A 752 -66.27 1.21 35.67
CA GLY A 752 -65.42 2.34 35.36
C GLY A 752 -65.40 2.71 33.88
N ASP A 753 -65.94 1.87 33.00
CA ASP A 753 -65.91 2.11 31.55
C ASP A 753 -66.79 3.30 31.17
N THR A 754 -66.28 4.13 30.27
CA THR A 754 -66.98 5.30 29.75
C THR A 754 -67.10 5.21 28.24
N VAL A 755 -68.32 5.35 27.73
CA VAL A 755 -68.60 5.46 26.29
C VAL A 755 -68.79 6.92 25.93
N THR A 756 -68.16 7.38 24.86
CA THR A 756 -68.27 8.77 24.37
C THR A 756 -68.68 8.78 22.91
N GLU A 757 -69.88 9.31 22.65
CA GLU A 757 -70.43 9.53 21.31
C GLU A 757 -70.84 10.99 21.08
N LEU A 758 -70.65 11.50 19.86
CA LEU A 758 -71.17 12.81 19.47
C LEU A 758 -72.48 12.69 18.68
N ALA A 759 -73.20 13.80 18.60
CA ALA A 759 -74.44 13.84 17.85
C ALA A 759 -74.20 13.64 16.35
N ASP A 760 -75.12 12.92 15.69
CA ASP A 760 -75.10 12.60 14.25
C ASP A 760 -73.93 11.71 13.80
N GLU A 761 -73.32 10.95 14.72
CA GLU A 761 -72.20 10.05 14.39
C GLU A 761 -72.61 8.61 14.06
N GLY A 762 -73.78 8.14 14.48
CA GLY A 762 -74.07 6.72 14.35
C GLY A 762 -75.47 6.29 14.75
N HIS A 763 -75.64 4.98 14.85
CA HIS A 763 -76.69 4.36 15.63
C HIS A 763 -76.06 3.20 16.40
N ASP A 764 -75.89 3.41 17.70
CA ASP A 764 -74.83 2.74 18.44
C ASP A 764 -75.37 1.87 19.56
N LEU A 765 -74.64 0.79 19.84
CA LEU A 765 -75.07 -0.25 20.78
C LEU A 765 -74.06 -0.43 21.91
N VAL A 766 -74.53 -0.32 23.16
CA VAL A 766 -73.78 -0.78 24.33
C VAL A 766 -74.21 -2.19 24.72
N ARG A 767 -73.27 -3.13 24.71
CA ARG A 767 -73.44 -4.47 25.28
C ARG A 767 -72.73 -4.53 26.62
N THR A 768 -73.47 -4.63 27.71
CA THR A 768 -72.89 -4.54 29.06
C THR A 768 -73.09 -5.81 29.89
N SER A 769 -72.06 -6.21 30.64
CA SER A 769 -72.12 -7.28 31.65
C SER A 769 -72.17 -6.75 33.10
N VAL A 770 -72.20 -5.42 33.26
CA VAL A 770 -72.39 -4.70 34.52
C VAL A 770 -73.66 -3.84 34.45
N SER A 771 -74.14 -3.36 35.59
CA SER A 771 -75.22 -2.37 35.56
C SER A 771 -74.71 -1.08 34.96
N TYR A 772 -75.40 -0.52 33.97
CA TYR A 772 -74.90 0.61 33.19
C TYR A 772 -76.00 1.63 32.86
N THR A 773 -75.59 2.88 32.67
CA THR A 773 -76.44 3.95 32.15
C THR A 773 -75.85 4.39 30.81
N LEU A 774 -76.65 4.36 29.76
CA LEU A 774 -76.20 4.77 28.43
C LEU A 774 -75.72 6.23 28.45
N SER A 775 -74.56 6.49 27.85
CA SER A 775 -74.08 7.85 27.60
C SER A 775 -75.02 8.59 26.65
N ALA A 776 -74.91 9.92 26.59
CA ALA A 776 -75.63 10.69 25.57
C ALA A 776 -75.23 10.23 24.17
N ASN A 777 -76.17 10.31 23.21
CA ASN A 777 -75.98 9.90 21.80
C ASN A 777 -75.77 8.40 21.58
N VAL A 778 -76.15 7.55 22.54
CA VAL A 778 -76.19 6.09 22.36
C VAL A 778 -77.65 5.65 22.33
N GLU A 779 -78.07 4.95 21.28
CA GLU A 779 -79.45 4.57 21.05
C GLU A 779 -79.81 3.22 21.69
N ASP A 780 -78.92 2.23 21.61
CA ASP A 780 -79.25 0.86 22.03
C ASP A 780 -78.43 0.39 23.24
N GLY A 781 -79.08 -0.41 24.09
CA GLY A 781 -78.44 -1.07 25.21
C GLY A 781 -78.89 -2.53 25.34
N GLN A 782 -77.93 -3.43 25.57
CA GLN A 782 -78.19 -4.85 25.76
C GLN A 782 -77.42 -5.39 26.98
N LEU A 783 -78.14 -5.96 27.94
CA LEU A 783 -77.54 -6.73 29.02
C LEU A 783 -77.09 -8.09 28.50
N VAL A 784 -75.86 -8.47 28.84
CA VAL A 784 -75.30 -9.80 28.55
C VAL A 784 -74.92 -10.52 29.84
N GLY A 785 -74.73 -11.84 29.77
CA GLY A 785 -74.41 -12.67 30.92
C GLY A 785 -75.64 -13.19 31.67
N LEU A 786 -75.44 -13.59 32.93
CA LEU A 786 -76.45 -14.27 33.76
C LEU A 786 -76.68 -13.58 35.12
N SER A 787 -76.06 -12.42 35.34
CA SER A 787 -76.16 -11.69 36.59
C SER A 787 -77.39 -10.77 36.56
N ALA A 788 -78.07 -10.63 37.70
CA ALA A 788 -79.10 -9.62 37.91
C ALA A 788 -78.44 -8.23 37.92
N ILE A 789 -78.52 -7.54 36.80
CA ILE A 789 -77.93 -6.23 36.54
C ILE A 789 -78.98 -5.32 35.89
N ASN A 790 -78.72 -4.02 35.89
CA ASN A 790 -79.71 -3.03 35.49
C ASN A 790 -79.21 -2.20 34.31
N LEU A 791 -80.14 -1.73 33.48
CA LEU A 791 -79.84 -0.85 32.36
C LEU A 791 -80.69 0.41 32.46
N THR A 792 -80.09 1.56 32.20
CA THR A 792 -80.80 2.84 32.15
C THR A 792 -80.47 3.50 30.83
N GLY A 793 -81.50 3.95 30.10
CA GLY A 793 -81.37 4.73 28.88
C GLY A 793 -80.87 6.16 29.13
N ASN A 794 -81.13 7.02 28.17
CA ASN A 794 -80.81 8.45 28.19
C ASN A 794 -82.04 9.28 27.77
N ALA A 795 -81.89 10.33 26.97
CA ALA A 795 -83.01 11.19 26.57
C ALA A 795 -83.47 10.94 25.10
N LEU A 796 -82.95 9.87 24.48
CA LEU A 796 -83.24 9.45 23.11
C LEU A 796 -84.27 8.33 23.11
N ASP A 797 -84.79 8.01 21.93
CA ASP A 797 -85.61 6.81 21.72
C ASP A 797 -84.72 5.56 21.84
N ASN A 798 -84.64 4.97 23.03
CA ASN A 798 -83.72 3.87 23.34
C ASN A 798 -84.33 2.48 23.14
N SER A 799 -83.55 1.52 22.62
CA SER A 799 -83.88 0.10 22.67
C SER A 799 -83.08 -0.61 23.77
N LEU A 800 -83.73 -0.95 24.88
CA LEU A 800 -83.13 -1.58 26.06
C LEU A 800 -83.56 -3.04 26.18
N ILE A 801 -82.61 -3.96 26.08
CA ILE A 801 -82.85 -5.41 26.15
C ILE A 801 -82.17 -5.99 27.39
N GLY A 802 -82.96 -6.62 28.25
CA GLY A 802 -82.55 -7.35 29.45
C GLY A 802 -81.90 -8.71 29.15
N ASN A 803 -81.40 -9.35 30.20
CA ASN A 803 -80.88 -10.72 30.16
C ASN A 803 -81.88 -11.70 30.80
N GLY A 804 -81.46 -12.92 31.11
CA GLY A 804 -82.35 -13.95 31.67
C GLY A 804 -82.46 -13.96 33.19
N ALA A 805 -82.09 -12.87 33.87
CA ALA A 805 -82.16 -12.71 35.32
C ALA A 805 -82.98 -11.47 35.66
N ALA A 806 -83.47 -11.35 36.90
CA ALA A 806 -84.25 -10.19 37.32
C ALA A 806 -83.47 -8.86 37.12
N ASN A 807 -83.96 -8.02 36.21
CA ASN A 807 -83.36 -6.75 35.80
C ASN A 807 -84.26 -5.57 36.15
N VAL A 808 -83.65 -4.39 36.34
CA VAL A 808 -84.35 -3.11 36.30
C VAL A 808 -83.95 -2.38 35.03
N LEU A 809 -84.91 -2.12 34.14
CA LEU A 809 -84.73 -1.32 32.93
C LEU A 809 -85.48 0.01 33.08
N ASN A 810 -84.79 1.13 32.91
CA ASN A 810 -85.41 2.47 32.93
C ASN A 810 -85.13 3.18 31.60
N GLY A 811 -86.16 3.55 30.85
CA GLY A 811 -86.04 4.26 29.56
C GLY A 811 -85.61 5.72 29.73
N LEU A 812 -86.29 6.44 30.64
CA LEU A 812 -86.14 7.86 30.97
C LEU A 812 -86.95 8.80 30.06
N ASP A 813 -86.36 9.60 29.19
CA ASP A 813 -87.10 10.44 28.24
C ASP A 813 -86.88 9.85 26.84
N GLY A 814 -87.88 9.85 25.96
CA GLY A 814 -87.77 9.24 24.62
C GLY A 814 -88.90 8.25 24.37
N ALA A 815 -89.13 7.86 23.12
CA ALA A 815 -90.05 6.76 22.81
C ALA A 815 -89.28 5.44 22.85
N ASP A 816 -89.24 4.81 24.02
CA ASP A 816 -88.35 3.71 24.32
C ASP A 816 -88.97 2.33 24.03
N ILE A 817 -88.12 1.33 23.76
CA ILE A 817 -88.48 -0.08 23.69
C ILE A 817 -87.72 -0.81 24.79
N LEU A 818 -88.42 -1.33 25.80
CA LEU A 818 -87.85 -2.10 26.90
C LEU A 818 -88.33 -3.54 26.81
N ASP A 819 -87.39 -4.49 26.77
CA ASP A 819 -87.64 -5.93 26.83
C ASP A 819 -86.92 -6.54 28.03
N GLY A 820 -87.67 -6.97 29.05
CA GLY A 820 -87.13 -7.52 30.31
C GLY A 820 -86.40 -8.85 30.12
N GLY A 821 -86.86 -9.66 29.16
CA GLY A 821 -86.31 -10.99 28.92
C GLY A 821 -86.97 -12.06 29.80
N ALA A 822 -86.27 -12.56 30.83
CA ALA A 822 -86.79 -13.62 31.68
C ALA A 822 -86.41 -13.42 33.15
N ASP A 823 -87.14 -14.10 34.03
CA ASP A 823 -87.20 -13.86 35.49
C ASP A 823 -88.05 -12.61 35.79
N ASN A 824 -88.13 -12.19 37.05
CA ASN A 824 -89.05 -11.13 37.46
C ASN A 824 -88.41 -9.75 37.28
N ASP A 825 -88.79 -9.07 36.20
CA ASP A 825 -88.18 -7.80 35.80
C ASP A 825 -88.98 -6.58 36.27
N GLN A 826 -88.30 -5.44 36.39
CA GLN A 826 -88.92 -4.14 36.62
C GLN A 826 -88.59 -3.20 35.46
N LEU A 827 -89.60 -2.82 34.69
CA LEU A 827 -89.46 -1.91 33.56
C LEU A 827 -90.17 -0.58 33.88
N ASP A 828 -89.48 0.53 33.65
CA ASP A 828 -90.01 1.89 33.74
C ASP A 828 -89.74 2.61 32.42
N GLY A 829 -90.77 2.85 31.61
CA GLY A 829 -90.64 3.53 30.31
C GLY A 829 -90.16 4.96 30.50
N GLY A 830 -90.87 5.71 31.34
CA GLY A 830 -90.50 7.07 31.68
C GLY A 830 -91.37 8.07 30.93
N ALA A 831 -90.82 8.90 30.06
CA ALA A 831 -91.55 9.95 29.35
C ALA A 831 -91.42 9.79 27.85
N GLY A 832 -92.52 9.48 27.18
CA GLY A 832 -92.59 9.24 25.76
C GLY A 832 -93.69 8.24 25.46
N ASN A 833 -93.71 7.67 24.26
CA ASN A 833 -94.67 6.62 23.94
C ASN A 833 -93.90 5.31 23.91
N ASP A 834 -93.89 4.60 25.03
CA ASP A 834 -92.95 3.50 25.24
C ASP A 834 -93.58 2.15 24.90
N VAL A 835 -92.74 1.18 24.56
CA VAL A 835 -93.12 -0.23 24.39
C VAL A 835 -92.44 -1.05 25.48
N LEU A 836 -93.24 -1.62 26.38
CA LEU A 836 -92.74 -2.45 27.48
C LEU A 836 -93.13 -3.91 27.25
N ILE A 837 -92.13 -4.77 27.18
CA ILE A 837 -92.26 -6.24 27.07
C ILE A 837 -91.66 -6.82 28.35
N GLY A 838 -92.48 -7.34 29.27
CA GLY A 838 -91.99 -7.94 30.50
C GLY A 838 -91.16 -9.19 30.24
N GLY A 839 -91.69 -10.08 29.39
CA GLY A 839 -91.05 -11.34 29.06
C GLY A 839 -91.55 -12.47 29.96
N ILE A 840 -90.71 -13.49 30.21
CA ILE A 840 -91.11 -14.65 31.03
C ILE A 840 -90.82 -14.34 32.49
N GLY A 841 -91.84 -14.14 33.31
CA GLY A 841 -91.57 -13.77 34.68
C GLY A 841 -92.81 -13.44 35.48
N THR A 842 -92.60 -12.65 36.52
CA THR A 842 -93.64 -11.92 37.22
C THR A 842 -93.16 -10.49 37.25
N ASP A 843 -93.52 -9.77 36.20
CA ASP A 843 -92.87 -8.51 35.87
C ASP A 843 -93.66 -7.33 36.44
N THR A 844 -92.95 -6.24 36.73
CA THR A 844 -93.54 -4.98 37.16
C THR A 844 -93.24 -3.93 36.11
N LEU A 845 -94.28 -3.47 35.42
CA LEU A 845 -94.18 -2.54 34.30
C LEU A 845 -94.78 -1.18 34.71
N THR A 846 -94.07 -0.10 34.42
CA THR A 846 -94.52 1.29 34.62
C THR A 846 -94.36 2.01 33.28
N GLY A 847 -95.43 2.49 32.68
CA GLY A 847 -95.35 3.19 31.40
C GLY A 847 -94.79 4.60 31.59
N GLY A 848 -95.29 5.32 32.60
CA GLY A 848 -94.92 6.69 32.88
C GLY A 848 -95.81 7.69 32.14
N THR A 849 -95.21 8.68 31.48
CA THR A 849 -95.91 9.74 30.76
C THR A 849 -95.87 9.59 29.26
N GLY A 850 -96.96 9.08 28.68
CA GLY A 850 -97.30 9.25 27.27
C GLY A 850 -98.22 8.11 26.85
N ALA A 851 -98.34 7.81 25.57
CA ALA A 851 -99.23 6.75 25.10
C ALA A 851 -98.46 5.42 25.01
N ASP A 852 -98.43 4.67 26.10
CA ASP A 852 -97.55 3.51 26.25
C ASP A 852 -98.22 2.20 25.80
N SER A 853 -97.42 1.25 25.35
CA SER A 853 -97.85 -0.05 24.87
C SER A 853 -97.20 -1.17 25.67
N PHE A 854 -97.98 -1.85 26.50
CA PHE A 854 -97.54 -3.03 27.24
C PHE A 854 -97.81 -4.28 26.41
N MET A 855 -96.76 -4.89 25.87
CA MET A 855 -96.83 -5.95 24.87
C MET A 855 -96.54 -7.32 25.47
N PHE A 856 -97.37 -8.31 25.09
CA PHE A 856 -97.20 -9.71 25.46
C PHE A 856 -97.13 -10.56 24.18
N GLY A 857 -95.96 -11.12 23.94
CA GLY A 857 -95.60 -11.84 22.71
C GLY A 857 -96.06 -13.30 22.72
N ALA A 858 -96.10 -13.94 23.88
CA ALA A 858 -96.44 -15.36 24.01
C ALA A 858 -97.19 -15.68 25.30
N LEU A 859 -98.02 -16.74 25.27
CA LEU A 859 -98.84 -17.10 26.44
C LEU A 859 -97.98 -17.51 27.65
N ASN A 860 -96.79 -18.07 27.43
CA ASN A 860 -95.88 -18.49 28.50
C ASN A 860 -95.13 -17.33 29.17
N GLU A 861 -95.31 -16.10 28.69
CA GLU A 861 -94.88 -14.88 29.38
C GLU A 861 -95.85 -14.52 30.52
N LEU A 862 -97.13 -14.93 30.38
CA LEU A 862 -98.17 -14.55 31.32
C LEU A 862 -98.47 -15.65 32.35
N GLY A 863 -98.60 -15.26 33.62
CA GLY A 863 -99.02 -16.16 34.71
C GLY A 863 -100.43 -15.93 35.24
N ILE A 864 -100.78 -16.67 36.30
CA ILE A 864 -102.04 -16.55 37.04
C ILE A 864 -101.76 -16.38 38.54
N GLY A 865 -102.66 -15.69 39.25
CA GLY A 865 -102.49 -15.46 40.68
C GLY A 865 -101.20 -14.69 40.95
N ASN A 866 -100.36 -15.17 41.87
CA ASN A 866 -99.13 -14.46 42.25
C ASN A 866 -98.04 -14.45 41.16
N ALA A 867 -98.24 -15.16 40.05
CA ALA A 867 -97.31 -15.21 38.92
C ALA A 867 -97.70 -14.27 37.77
N ARG A 868 -98.73 -13.43 37.96
CA ARG A 868 -99.20 -12.47 36.94
C ARG A 868 -98.32 -11.23 36.91
N ASP A 869 -98.18 -10.63 35.75
CA ASP A 869 -97.49 -9.34 35.64
C ASP A 869 -98.34 -8.20 36.19
N ILE A 870 -97.67 -7.14 36.64
CA ILE A 870 -98.27 -5.99 37.31
C ILE A 870 -97.90 -4.73 36.56
N ILE A 871 -98.90 -4.05 36.00
CA ILE A 871 -98.76 -2.71 35.43
C ILE A 871 -99.18 -1.69 36.50
N LEU A 872 -98.27 -0.78 36.87
CA LEU A 872 -98.45 0.08 38.02
C LEU A 872 -99.31 1.33 37.78
N ASP A 873 -99.36 1.83 36.54
CA ASP A 873 -99.87 3.18 36.24
C ASP A 873 -100.69 3.32 34.95
N PHE A 874 -101.16 2.20 34.38
CA PHE A 874 -101.95 2.18 33.14
C PHE A 874 -103.04 3.28 33.07
N SER A 875 -102.96 4.12 32.05
CA SER A 875 -103.72 5.36 31.91
C SER A 875 -104.41 5.49 30.55
N GLN A 876 -105.71 5.20 30.54
CA GLN A 876 -106.58 5.43 29.37
C GLN A 876 -106.57 6.90 28.89
N LEU A 877 -106.27 7.85 29.79
CA LEU A 877 -106.23 9.28 29.48
C LEU A 877 -104.98 9.66 28.68
N GLN A 878 -103.87 8.97 28.91
CA GLN A 878 -102.61 9.23 28.21
C GLN A 878 -102.56 8.48 26.87
N GLY A 879 -103.28 7.36 26.76
CA GLY A 879 -103.49 6.66 25.52
C GLY A 879 -103.10 5.19 25.57
N ASP A 880 -102.71 4.70 26.75
CA ASP A 880 -102.06 3.42 26.95
C ASP A 880 -102.86 2.26 26.36
N LYS A 881 -102.12 1.25 25.92
CA LYS A 881 -102.64 0.05 25.28
C LYS A 881 -101.99 -1.20 25.86
N LEU A 882 -102.80 -2.23 26.01
CA LEU A 882 -102.32 -3.60 26.13
C LEU A 882 -102.25 -4.21 24.72
N ASP A 883 -101.07 -4.64 24.30
CA ASP A 883 -100.89 -5.37 23.04
C ASP A 883 -100.87 -6.88 23.29
N LEU A 884 -102.01 -7.50 23.01
CA LEU A 884 -102.19 -8.96 23.03
C LEU A 884 -102.27 -9.54 21.60
N SER A 885 -101.93 -8.76 20.57
CA SER A 885 -102.15 -9.11 19.16
C SER A 885 -101.33 -10.32 18.69
N LYS A 886 -100.27 -10.67 19.42
CA LYS A 886 -99.43 -11.84 19.17
C LYS A 886 -99.99 -13.14 19.76
N LEU A 887 -100.94 -13.04 20.69
CA LEU A 887 -101.54 -14.20 21.34
C LEU A 887 -102.70 -14.75 20.51
N ASP A 888 -102.77 -16.07 20.38
CA ASP A 888 -103.95 -16.72 19.82
C ASP A 888 -105.06 -16.79 20.86
N ALA A 889 -106.10 -15.98 20.68
CA ALA A 889 -107.23 -15.96 21.59
C ALA A 889 -107.99 -17.29 21.65
N ASN A 890 -107.88 -18.18 20.66
CA ASN A 890 -108.64 -19.43 20.65
C ASN A 890 -107.85 -20.58 20.01
N ILE A 891 -107.16 -21.35 20.86
CA ILE A 891 -106.33 -22.50 20.43
C ILE A 891 -107.14 -23.66 19.84
N LEU A 892 -108.48 -23.62 19.94
CA LEU A 892 -109.38 -24.59 19.33
C LEU A 892 -109.74 -24.23 17.88
N ALA A 893 -109.38 -23.03 17.42
CA ALA A 893 -109.59 -22.53 16.07
C ALA A 893 -108.25 -22.39 15.32
N ALA A 894 -108.27 -22.53 14.00
CA ALA A 894 -107.05 -22.42 13.19
C ALA A 894 -106.70 -20.94 12.92
N GLY A 895 -105.42 -20.59 13.05
CA GLY A 895 -104.91 -19.22 12.88
C GLY A 895 -104.89 -18.44 14.21
N ILE A 896 -104.29 -17.25 14.22
CA ILE A 896 -104.29 -16.38 15.40
C ILE A 896 -105.64 -15.65 15.47
N ASN A 897 -106.42 -15.93 16.51
CA ASN A 897 -107.73 -15.33 16.72
C ASN A 897 -107.63 -14.10 17.63
N GLN A 898 -108.51 -13.11 17.45
CA GLN A 898 -108.59 -11.93 18.31
C GLN A 898 -109.44 -12.19 19.56
N PHE A 899 -109.06 -11.57 20.67
CA PHE A 899 -109.85 -11.61 21.90
C PHE A 899 -111.11 -10.75 21.81
N SER A 900 -112.18 -11.21 22.46
CA SER A 900 -113.41 -10.46 22.68
C SER A 900 -113.51 -10.07 24.15
N PHE A 901 -113.53 -8.77 24.44
CA PHE A 901 -113.75 -8.26 25.80
C PHE A 901 -115.22 -8.40 26.21
N ILE A 902 -115.50 -9.04 27.36
CA ILE A 902 -116.83 -9.36 27.88
C ILE A 902 -117.16 -8.64 29.20
N ASP A 903 -116.52 -7.50 29.45
CA ASP A 903 -116.62 -6.72 30.69
C ASP A 903 -116.28 -7.57 31.93
N SER A 904 -117.18 -7.66 32.91
CA SER A 904 -117.01 -8.42 34.15
C SER A 904 -117.76 -9.77 34.16
N ALA A 905 -118.24 -10.23 33.00
CA ALA A 905 -118.99 -11.49 32.90
C ALA A 905 -118.09 -12.71 33.12
N ASP A 906 -118.67 -13.81 33.61
CA ASP A 906 -117.97 -15.09 33.67
C ASP A 906 -117.71 -15.64 32.27
N PHE A 907 -116.56 -16.31 32.09
CA PHE A 907 -116.20 -16.92 30.81
C PHE A 907 -117.27 -17.94 30.37
N SER A 908 -117.63 -17.86 29.09
CA SER A 908 -118.60 -18.74 28.43
C SER A 908 -118.01 -19.49 27.23
N GLY A 909 -116.77 -19.21 26.86
CA GLY A 909 -115.99 -19.90 25.84
C GLY A 909 -114.61 -19.29 25.64
N ALA A 910 -113.80 -19.94 24.81
CA ALA A 910 -112.47 -19.47 24.40
C ALA A 910 -112.51 -18.12 23.68
N GLY A 911 -111.41 -17.38 23.73
CA GLY A 911 -111.25 -16.08 23.08
C GLY A 911 -111.86 -14.91 23.83
N GLN A 912 -112.05 -15.05 25.13
CA GLN A 912 -112.71 -14.04 25.96
C GLN A 912 -111.71 -13.38 26.92
N LEU A 913 -111.81 -12.06 27.06
CA LEU A 913 -111.14 -11.26 28.10
C LEU A 913 -112.17 -10.68 29.06
N ARG A 914 -111.92 -10.74 30.36
CA ARG A 914 -112.75 -10.11 31.40
C ARG A 914 -111.89 -9.27 32.34
N PHE A 915 -112.46 -8.21 32.92
CA PHE A 915 -111.77 -7.37 33.89
C PHE A 915 -112.57 -7.28 35.20
N VAL A 916 -111.97 -7.74 36.31
CA VAL A 916 -112.59 -7.75 37.65
C VAL A 916 -111.51 -7.47 38.70
N ASP A 917 -111.84 -6.66 39.71
CA ASP A 917 -110.95 -6.37 40.86
C ASP A 917 -109.52 -5.96 40.46
N HIS A 918 -109.41 -5.08 39.45
CA HIS A 918 -108.14 -4.58 38.91
C HIS A 918 -107.28 -5.61 38.15
N VAL A 919 -107.85 -6.75 37.76
CA VAL A 919 -107.16 -7.81 37.01
C VAL A 919 -107.88 -8.09 35.69
N LEU A 920 -107.13 -8.04 34.59
CA LEU A 920 -107.56 -8.53 33.28
C LEU A 920 -107.23 -10.03 33.21
N SER A 921 -108.23 -10.85 32.94
CA SER A 921 -108.08 -12.29 32.78
C SER A 921 -108.46 -12.71 31.37
N GLY A 922 -107.71 -13.61 30.76
CA GLY A 922 -108.03 -14.19 29.45
C GLY A 922 -108.27 -15.70 29.51
N ASN A 923 -109.19 -16.18 28.68
CA ASN A 923 -109.45 -17.61 28.46
C ASN A 923 -109.32 -17.94 26.97
N ILE A 924 -108.49 -18.93 26.65
CA ILE A 924 -108.15 -19.35 25.29
C ILE A 924 -108.59 -20.77 24.94
N ASP A 925 -108.89 -21.61 25.93
CA ASP A 925 -109.22 -23.04 25.73
C ASP A 925 -110.70 -23.39 25.98
N GLY A 926 -111.49 -22.44 26.47
CA GLY A 926 -112.91 -22.59 26.77
C GLY A 926 -113.22 -23.28 28.10
N ASN A 927 -112.23 -23.44 28.99
CA ASN A 927 -112.41 -23.92 30.35
C ASN A 927 -113.13 -22.87 31.25
N LEU A 928 -113.41 -23.21 32.52
CA LEU A 928 -114.13 -22.32 33.44
C LEU A 928 -113.24 -21.27 34.14
N GLY A 929 -111.93 -21.26 33.90
CA GLY A 929 -110.92 -20.43 34.56
C GLY A 929 -110.23 -19.46 33.61
N ALA A 930 -109.34 -18.63 34.16
CA ALA A 930 -108.42 -17.84 33.36
C ALA A 930 -107.21 -18.71 32.99
N ASP A 931 -106.74 -18.58 31.76
CA ASP A 931 -105.49 -19.15 31.29
C ASP A 931 -104.31 -18.20 31.53
N PHE A 932 -104.58 -16.89 31.65
CA PHE A 932 -103.62 -15.88 32.09
C PHE A 932 -104.30 -14.70 32.79
N GLU A 933 -103.52 -13.96 33.58
CA GLU A 933 -103.93 -12.73 34.28
C GLU A 933 -102.89 -11.62 34.10
N ILE A 934 -103.34 -10.37 34.07
CA ILE A 934 -102.51 -9.15 34.12
C ILE A 934 -103.16 -8.21 35.14
N GLN A 935 -102.39 -7.72 36.10
CA GLN A 935 -102.88 -6.75 37.08
C GLN A 935 -102.66 -5.32 36.59
N LEU A 936 -103.71 -4.50 36.63
CA LEU A 936 -103.66 -3.07 36.32
C LEU A 936 -103.92 -2.27 37.59
N VAL A 937 -102.86 -1.82 38.27
CA VAL A 937 -102.98 -1.09 39.54
C VAL A 937 -103.66 0.25 39.32
N GLY A 938 -104.64 0.58 40.15
CA GLY A 938 -105.36 1.86 40.09
C GLY A 938 -106.44 1.97 38.99
N VAL A 939 -106.53 1.01 38.06
CA VAL A 939 -107.52 1.01 36.97
C VAL A 939 -108.87 0.49 37.46
N ASN A 940 -109.90 1.34 37.45
CA ASN A 940 -111.25 0.96 37.91
C ASN A 940 -112.19 0.54 36.77
N THR A 941 -111.86 0.89 35.52
CA THR A 941 -112.65 0.60 34.33
C THR A 941 -111.72 0.25 33.17
N PHE A 942 -112.06 -0.81 32.43
CA PHE A 942 -111.33 -1.27 31.24
C PHE A 942 -112.31 -1.48 30.08
N SER A 943 -111.86 -1.31 28.85
CA SER A 943 -112.67 -1.35 27.63
C SER A 943 -111.90 -1.96 26.46
N ALA A 944 -112.62 -2.39 25.42
CA ALA A 944 -111.97 -2.96 24.23
C ALA A 944 -111.04 -1.96 23.49
N SER A 945 -111.20 -0.64 23.68
CA SER A 945 -110.29 0.37 23.10
C SER A 945 -108.97 0.50 23.84
N ASP A 946 -108.81 -0.18 24.97
CA ASP A 946 -107.56 -0.26 25.74
C ASP A 946 -106.65 -1.40 25.24
N LEU A 947 -107.10 -2.14 24.23
CA LEU A 947 -106.33 -3.14 23.52
C LEU A 947 -105.83 -2.58 22.19
N VAL A 948 -104.65 -3.01 21.73
CA VAL A 948 -104.23 -2.82 20.34
C VAL A 948 -105.16 -3.60 19.40
N ALA A 949 -105.57 -2.98 18.29
CA ALA A 949 -106.63 -3.47 17.41
C ALA A 949 -106.18 -4.49 16.35
#